data_AF-A0A561XUN5-F1
#
_entry.id   AF-A0A561XUN5-F1
#
_cell.length_a   1.000
_cell.length_b   1.000
_cell.length_c   1.000
_cell.angle_alpha   90.00
_cell.angle_beta   90.00
_cell.angle_gamma   90.00
#
_symmetry.space_group_name_H-M   'P 1'
#
loop_
_entity.id
_entity.type
_entity.pdbx_description
1 polymer ?
#
loop_
_entity_poly.entity_id
_entity_poly.type
_entity_poly.pdbx_seq_one_letter_code
_entity_poly.pdbx_strand_id
1 'polypeptide(L)'
;MDGWRTDGFWGGLVALAVAGLCAVTGASLSLEHELYDAAIRTSSPAPLADVVIVGIDDASMAALGPWPWSRDIHARLVDRLSSAGAQTVVYTPPLTQPQNDRGLGYLRKIRETLAAGPEGTALTAELGRVVGEAEAVLDGDALLAAAIQRAGNVLLASYYESGGAAAPLPSYVRRSTLPDPGAAITPMQSAQHPIPSLGAVAAGVGHLYAEADRDGRVRQVPLLLRYDSVGVPSLALLAAQHSLHLGLGDIRVVDAPAGLRLGGLNVATNAGAVLRPRWQVAGDGAGTFRILSAASVLDGTVAAGSLQGKIVLVGEMAEKLGAPAAQLGEHAAYPVEVLAQTLSSIRLGLGVTEPGWASPVAWLVLALGGVYLVLLAPRLARPVGMGVGAALVLTVVIAQWTLLRYGGLWVPLLLPVLAVLAGTTVVVLLHRGRLSDASGRSAEAAEADRMMGLALQGQGQLDMAFERLRKVPASDALLDNLYHLAEDFERKRYFGKAQTVYEHILRHDRHYKDARSRYKRAKAQAQGGAQAPQGATDSLPGAGAAAPRLPGDASVGVPMLGRYQIDREIGKGAMGVVYLGRDPKIGRVVAIKTLALGQEFEGDALIDARARFFREAETAGRLQHPNIVTIFDAGEEHDLAYIAMEFLKGQDLTHVCGQDRLLPVPTVLSIAARVADALDYAHAHNVVHRDIKPANIMFDSGTDAVKVTDFGIARITDSSKTRTGLVLGTPSFMSPEQLAGKKVDGRSDLYSLGITLFQLLTGTLPLRGASMTELMHKIASVEAPDVRQLRPELSAAVARVVALSLQKRPETRYQTGRQFAADLRQAMAGDARFSPEPVVYDADRDATGQEMADFQETVMEPPAVRGAAAPPISGAP
;
A
#
# COMPACT_ATOMS: atom_id res chain seq x y z
N MET A 1 -37.42 -30.69 6.15
CA MET A 1 -37.58 -29.30 6.67
C MET A 1 -36.37 -28.87 7.51
N ASP A 2 -35.21 -29.55 7.39
CA ASP A 2 -34.17 -29.50 8.44
C ASP A 2 -32.94 -28.67 8.11
N GLY A 3 -32.73 -28.27 6.85
CA GLY A 3 -31.47 -27.60 6.50
C GLY A 3 -31.39 -26.11 6.77
N TRP A 4 -32.50 -25.39 7.00
CA TRP A 4 -32.41 -23.98 7.39
C TRP A 4 -31.77 -23.81 8.78
N ARG A 5 -31.93 -24.81 9.66
CA ARG A 5 -31.29 -24.85 10.98
C ARG A 5 -29.79 -25.13 10.86
N THR A 6 -29.36 -25.99 9.93
CA THR A 6 -27.95 -26.31 9.73
C THR A 6 -27.20 -25.14 9.08
N ASP A 7 -27.79 -24.47 8.10
CA ASP A 7 -27.13 -23.37 7.38
C ASP A 7 -26.90 -22.17 8.30
N GLY A 8 -27.92 -21.81 9.10
CA GLY A 8 -27.80 -20.75 10.11
C GLY A 8 -26.82 -21.10 11.23
N PHE A 9 -26.77 -22.36 11.66
CA PHE A 9 -25.81 -22.83 12.65
C PHE A 9 -24.36 -22.69 12.16
N TRP A 10 -24.07 -23.09 10.91
CA TRP A 10 -22.74 -22.91 10.32
C TRP A 10 -22.38 -21.43 10.15
N GLY A 11 -23.33 -20.59 9.73
CA GLY A 11 -23.13 -19.14 9.68
C GLY A 11 -22.79 -18.53 11.04
N GLY A 12 -23.51 -18.92 12.09
CA GLY A 12 -23.24 -18.50 13.47
C GLY A 12 -21.90 -19.03 14.00
N LEU A 13 -21.55 -20.28 13.70
CA LEU A 13 -20.28 -20.89 14.11
C LEU A 13 -19.08 -20.19 13.46
N VAL A 14 -19.16 -19.85 12.18
CA VAL A 14 -18.11 -19.08 11.50
C VAL A 14 -18.02 -17.66 12.06
N ALA A 15 -19.15 -17.00 12.36
CA ALA A 15 -19.15 -15.70 12.99
C ALA A 15 -18.43 -15.71 14.36
N LEU A 16 -18.67 -16.74 15.18
CA LEU A 16 -17.97 -16.95 16.45
C LEU A 16 -16.48 -17.28 16.24
N ALA A 17 -16.13 -18.09 15.25
CA ALA A 17 -14.74 -18.42 14.92
C ALA A 17 -13.97 -17.17 14.48
N VAL A 18 -14.57 -16.32 13.64
CA VAL A 18 -13.99 -15.03 13.22
C VAL A 18 -13.85 -14.10 14.42
N ALA A 19 -14.87 -13.99 15.28
CA ALA A 19 -14.76 -13.18 16.49
C ALA A 19 -13.64 -13.66 17.43
N GLY A 20 -13.52 -14.98 17.62
CA GLY A 20 -12.42 -15.59 18.39
C GLY A 20 -11.06 -15.34 17.76
N LEU A 21 -10.93 -15.49 16.43
CA LEU A 21 -9.68 -15.24 15.72
C LEU A 21 -9.28 -13.76 15.81
N CYS A 22 -10.22 -12.83 15.64
CA CYS A 22 -9.98 -11.40 15.81
C CYS A 22 -9.55 -11.05 17.23
N ALA A 23 -10.14 -11.70 18.25
CA ALA A 23 -9.75 -11.50 19.64
C ALA A 23 -8.31 -12.00 19.93
N VAL A 24 -7.89 -13.11 19.32
CA VAL A 24 -6.53 -13.67 19.49
C VAL A 24 -5.49 -12.87 18.70
N THR A 25 -5.81 -12.47 17.47
CA THR A 25 -4.85 -11.79 16.57
C THR A 25 -4.78 -10.29 16.81
N GLY A 26 -5.80 -9.68 17.42
CA GLY A 26 -5.93 -8.23 17.54
C GLY A 26 -6.28 -7.53 16.22
N ALA A 27 -6.58 -8.27 15.14
CA ALA A 27 -6.83 -7.71 13.82
C ALA A 27 -8.02 -6.74 13.79
N SER A 28 -9.05 -6.99 14.62
CA SER A 28 -10.19 -6.08 14.76
C SER A 28 -9.78 -4.73 15.36
N LEU A 29 -8.81 -4.72 16.29
CA LEU A 29 -8.35 -3.49 16.95
C LEU A 29 -7.59 -2.58 15.97
N SER A 30 -6.81 -3.14 15.06
CA SER A 30 -6.11 -2.36 14.03
C SER A 30 -7.09 -1.64 13.10
N LEU A 31 -8.08 -2.35 12.56
CA LEU A 31 -9.10 -1.75 11.71
C LEU A 31 -10.00 -0.77 12.47
N GLU A 32 -10.26 -1.05 13.75
CA GLU A 32 -10.99 -0.15 14.64
C GLU A 32 -10.24 1.18 14.82
N HIS A 33 -8.92 1.16 15.00
CA HIS A 33 -8.09 2.36 15.05
C HIS A 33 -8.06 3.13 13.72
N GLU A 34 -8.10 2.45 12.57
CA GLU A 34 -8.21 3.12 11.27
C GLU A 34 -9.54 3.86 11.12
N LEU A 35 -10.65 3.23 11.51
CA LEU A 35 -11.97 3.85 11.51
C LEU A 35 -12.01 5.05 12.49
N TYR A 36 -11.39 4.90 13.65
CA TYR A 36 -11.24 5.96 14.64
C TYR A 36 -10.50 7.17 14.07
N ASP A 37 -9.33 6.95 13.47
CA ASP A 37 -8.52 8.01 12.88
C ASP A 37 -9.26 8.70 11.72
N ALA A 38 -9.96 7.94 10.88
CA ALA A 38 -10.75 8.50 9.78
C ALA A 38 -11.91 9.38 10.27
N ALA A 39 -12.65 8.94 11.29
CA ALA A 39 -13.75 9.71 11.86
C ALA A 39 -13.27 11.02 12.51
N ILE A 40 -12.16 10.98 13.25
CA ILE A 40 -11.58 12.17 13.88
C ILE A 40 -11.07 13.15 12.83
N ARG A 41 -10.35 12.68 11.78
CA ARG A 41 -9.84 13.55 10.71
C ARG A 41 -10.94 14.34 10.00
N THR A 42 -12.11 13.74 9.78
CA THR A 42 -13.23 14.42 9.10
C THR A 42 -13.96 15.44 9.99
N SER A 43 -13.59 15.55 11.27
CA SER A 43 -14.23 16.42 12.25
C SER A 43 -13.21 17.08 13.18
N SER A 44 -12.11 17.57 12.60
CA SER A 44 -11.09 18.32 13.32
C SER A 44 -11.61 19.73 13.62
N PRO A 45 -11.94 20.07 14.87
CA PRO A 45 -12.31 21.43 15.23
C PRO A 45 -11.07 22.35 15.17
N ALA A 46 -11.32 23.65 15.13
CA ALA A 46 -10.24 24.64 15.18
C ALA A 46 -9.44 24.50 16.51
N PRO A 47 -8.11 24.63 16.46
CA PRO A 47 -7.26 24.60 17.64
C PRO A 47 -7.46 25.86 18.50
N LEU A 48 -7.05 25.78 19.77
CA LEU A 48 -7.10 26.92 20.69
C LEU A 48 -6.16 28.04 20.20
N ALA A 49 -6.74 29.18 19.81
CA ALA A 49 -6.00 30.33 19.28
C ALA A 49 -5.03 30.99 20.29
N ASP A 50 -5.10 30.63 21.56
CA ASP A 50 -4.23 31.13 22.62
C ASP A 50 -2.92 30.35 22.77
N VAL A 51 -2.76 29.23 22.07
CA VAL A 51 -1.54 28.41 22.11
C VAL A 51 -0.57 28.85 21.02
N VAL A 52 0.67 29.13 21.40
CA VAL A 52 1.78 29.47 20.50
C VAL A 52 2.95 28.55 20.79
N ILE A 53 3.55 27.99 19.74
CA ILE A 53 4.74 27.14 19.86
C ILE A 53 5.97 27.97 19.51
N VAL A 54 6.98 27.92 20.36
CA VAL A 54 8.32 28.45 20.09
C VAL A 54 9.24 27.27 19.81
N GLY A 55 9.54 27.07 18.53
CA GLY A 55 10.37 25.98 18.05
C GLY A 55 11.85 26.24 18.24
N ILE A 56 12.55 25.28 18.84
CA ILE A 56 13.99 25.10 18.65
C ILE A 56 14.14 24.34 17.34
N ASP A 57 14.18 25.11 16.26
CA ASP A 57 14.17 24.65 14.87
C ASP A 57 15.55 24.87 14.19
N ASP A 58 15.67 24.40 12.95
CA ASP A 58 16.92 24.56 12.18
C ASP A 58 17.33 26.03 12.00
N ALA A 59 16.36 26.94 11.86
CA ALA A 59 16.61 28.37 11.77
C ALA A 59 17.24 28.91 13.07
N SER A 60 16.73 28.47 14.22
CA SER A 60 17.26 28.87 15.52
C SER A 60 18.65 28.29 15.79
N MET A 61 18.91 27.05 15.36
CA MET A 61 20.26 26.46 15.47
C MET A 61 21.27 27.15 14.54
N ALA A 62 20.84 27.60 13.36
CA ALA A 62 21.68 28.36 12.45
C ALA A 62 22.08 29.74 13.02
N ALA A 63 21.15 30.40 13.74
CA ALA A 63 21.37 31.73 14.31
C ALA A 63 22.09 31.71 15.67
N LEU A 64 21.73 30.77 16.56
CA LEU A 64 22.17 30.74 17.97
C LEU A 64 23.31 29.74 18.23
N GLY A 65 23.64 28.92 17.23
CA GLY A 65 24.64 27.86 17.34
C GLY A 65 24.04 26.47 17.63
N PRO A 66 24.90 25.44 17.73
CA PRO A 66 24.47 24.06 17.90
C PRO A 66 23.76 23.83 19.23
N TRP A 67 22.75 22.98 19.21
CA TRP A 67 22.07 22.50 20.42
C TRP A 67 22.88 21.40 21.13
N PRO A 68 22.83 21.28 22.47
CA PRO A 68 22.12 22.14 23.43
C PRO A 68 22.79 23.50 23.65
N TRP A 69 21.96 24.54 23.81
CA TRP A 69 22.44 25.90 24.06
C TRP A 69 22.90 26.13 25.50
N SER A 70 23.67 27.20 25.70
CA SER A 70 24.09 27.66 27.03
C SER A 70 22.93 28.30 27.80
N ARG A 71 22.93 28.19 29.14
CA ARG A 71 21.82 28.65 29.99
C ARG A 71 21.52 30.14 29.90
N ASP A 72 22.48 30.96 29.47
CA ASP A 72 22.24 32.39 29.19
C ASP A 72 21.26 32.59 28.02
N ILE A 73 21.31 31.75 26.97
CA ILE A 73 20.37 31.79 25.85
C ILE A 73 18.97 31.42 26.36
N HIS A 74 18.87 30.37 27.17
CA HIS A 74 17.63 29.96 27.80
C HIS A 74 17.05 31.08 28.70
N ALA A 75 17.89 31.75 29.49
CA ALA A 75 17.49 32.83 30.39
C ALA A 75 16.95 34.04 29.62
N ARG A 76 17.67 34.48 28.58
CA ARG A 76 17.20 35.55 27.69
C ARG A 76 15.88 35.21 27.02
N LEU A 77 15.69 33.96 26.59
CA LEU A 77 14.45 33.52 25.97
C LEU A 77 13.27 33.62 26.96
N VAL A 78 13.45 33.13 28.20
CA VAL A 78 12.42 33.23 29.25
C VAL A 78 12.08 34.69 29.56
N ASP A 79 13.09 35.56 29.74
CA ASP A 79 12.88 36.99 30.00
C ASP A 79 12.13 37.66 28.83
N ARG A 80 12.46 37.33 27.58
CA ARG A 80 11.78 37.86 26.38
C ARG A 80 10.33 37.40 26.29
N LEU A 81 10.05 36.13 26.57
CA LEU A 81 8.69 35.59 26.55
C LEU A 81 7.83 36.22 27.65
N SER A 82 8.37 36.35 28.86
CA SER A 82 7.69 36.97 29.99
C SER A 82 7.44 38.47 29.74
N SER A 83 8.45 39.22 29.26
CA SER A 83 8.30 40.65 28.92
C SER A 83 7.36 40.90 27.73
N ALA A 84 7.21 39.94 26.83
CA ALA A 84 6.22 39.98 25.74
C ALA A 84 4.77 39.71 26.21
N GLY A 85 4.56 39.41 27.49
CA GLY A 85 3.25 39.24 28.11
C GLY A 85 2.69 37.81 28.04
N ALA A 86 3.53 36.79 27.81
CA ALA A 86 3.10 35.40 27.85
C ALA A 86 2.44 35.09 29.20
N GLN A 87 1.26 34.48 29.18
CA GLN A 87 0.52 34.16 30.41
C GLN A 87 1.14 32.94 31.13
N THR A 88 1.44 31.89 30.36
CA THR A 88 2.04 30.64 30.86
C THR A 88 3.13 30.22 29.89
N VAL A 89 4.32 29.91 30.39
CA VAL A 89 5.44 29.40 29.59
C VAL A 89 5.70 27.95 29.96
N VAL A 90 5.50 27.03 29.03
CA VAL A 90 5.86 25.62 29.22
C VAL A 90 7.21 25.38 28.57
N TYR A 91 8.19 24.97 29.36
CA TYR A 91 9.56 24.76 28.91
C TYR A 91 9.87 23.26 28.87
N THR A 92 9.95 22.69 27.67
CA THR A 92 10.18 21.26 27.48
C THR A 92 11.64 20.82 27.31
N PRO A 93 12.65 21.68 27.03
CA PRO A 93 14.04 21.24 26.97
C PRO A 93 14.53 20.56 28.26
N PRO A 94 15.38 19.52 28.17
CA PRO A 94 15.85 18.80 29.34
C PRO A 94 16.85 19.63 30.15
N LEU A 95 16.44 20.02 31.37
CA LEU A 95 17.29 20.77 32.32
C LEU A 95 17.73 19.88 33.50
N THR A 96 17.98 18.60 33.24
CA THR A 96 18.21 17.56 34.25
C THR A 96 19.63 17.54 34.81
N GLN A 97 20.58 18.17 34.10
CA GLN A 97 21.98 18.24 34.50
C GLN A 97 22.43 19.70 34.72
N PRO A 98 23.29 19.97 35.72
CA PRO A 98 23.89 21.29 35.92
C PRO A 98 24.76 21.68 34.73
N GLN A 99 24.75 22.95 34.33
CA GLN A 99 25.68 23.45 33.32
C GLN A 99 27.06 23.66 33.97
N ASN A 100 28.05 22.89 33.54
CA ASN A 100 29.37 22.91 34.16
C ASN A 100 30.34 23.78 33.36
N ASP A 101 30.64 24.99 33.84
CA ASP A 101 31.69 25.84 33.28
C ASP A 101 33.01 25.61 34.02
N ARG A 102 34.05 25.19 33.29
CA ARG A 102 35.37 24.90 33.87
C ARG A 102 35.99 26.14 34.53
N GLY A 103 35.70 27.34 34.02
CA GLY A 103 36.23 28.59 34.55
C GLY A 103 35.63 28.97 35.90
N LEU A 104 34.36 28.64 36.14
CA LEU A 104 33.62 29.01 37.35
C LEU A 104 34.27 28.43 38.63
N GLY A 105 34.76 27.18 38.55
CA GLY A 105 35.46 26.54 39.66
C GLY A 105 36.75 27.26 40.06
N TYR A 106 37.53 27.73 39.08
CA TYR A 106 38.74 28.50 39.35
C TYR A 106 38.43 29.89 39.90
N LEU A 107 37.37 30.55 39.41
CA LEU A 107 36.94 31.85 39.93
C LEU A 107 36.49 31.78 41.39
N ARG A 108 35.71 30.76 41.76
CA ARG A 108 35.33 30.51 43.16
C ARG A 108 36.55 30.30 44.05
N LYS A 109 37.53 29.54 43.59
CA LYS A 109 38.81 29.34 44.29
C LYS A 109 39.62 30.63 44.44
N ILE A 110 39.66 31.48 43.40
CA ILE A 110 40.30 32.80 43.47
C ILE A 110 39.59 33.66 44.52
N ARG A 111 38.25 33.70 44.53
CA ARG A 111 37.47 34.44 45.53
C ARG A 111 37.74 33.97 46.95
N GLU A 112 37.74 32.66 47.20
CA GLU A 112 38.05 32.08 48.50
C GLU A 112 39.46 32.44 48.97
N THR A 113 40.44 32.42 48.05
CA THR A 113 41.83 32.81 48.35
C THR A 113 41.94 34.29 48.66
N LEU A 114 41.22 35.15 47.93
CA LEU A 114 41.15 36.59 48.19
C LEU A 114 40.47 36.89 49.53
N ALA A 115 39.43 36.13 49.90
CA ALA A 115 38.72 36.28 51.18
C ALA A 115 39.53 35.78 52.39
N ALA A 116 40.45 34.84 52.20
CA ALA A 116 41.35 34.33 53.23
C ALA A 116 42.62 35.17 53.44
N GLY A 117 42.85 36.19 52.60
CA GLY A 117 44.00 37.09 52.68
C GLY A 117 43.86 38.16 53.77
N PRO A 118 44.97 38.78 54.22
CA PRO A 118 44.95 39.87 55.21
C PRO A 118 44.17 41.11 54.70
N GLU A 119 43.48 41.81 55.61
CA GLU A 119 42.53 42.88 55.29
C GLU A 119 43.07 43.95 54.31
N GLY A 120 42.42 44.03 53.14
CA GLY A 120 41.94 45.28 52.53
C GLY A 120 42.97 46.23 51.90
N THR A 121 43.60 45.84 50.79
CA THR A 121 44.11 46.83 49.82
C THR A 121 43.01 47.17 48.80
N ALA A 122 42.98 48.39 48.27
CA ALA A 122 42.00 48.78 47.23
C ALA A 122 41.99 47.80 46.03
N LEU A 123 43.15 47.21 45.72
CA LEU A 123 43.29 46.19 44.68
C LEU A 123 42.59 44.86 45.02
N THR A 124 42.64 44.40 46.27
CA THR A 124 41.97 43.15 46.69
C THR A 124 40.45 43.31 46.69
N ALA A 125 39.95 44.49 47.06
CA ALA A 125 38.52 44.83 46.93
C ALA A 125 38.08 44.84 45.45
N GLU A 126 38.86 45.47 44.58
CA GLU A 126 38.54 45.56 43.14
C GLU A 126 38.62 44.19 42.44
N LEU A 127 39.65 43.39 42.75
CA LEU A 127 39.73 42.00 42.26
C LEU A 127 38.56 41.15 42.76
N GLY A 128 38.17 41.31 44.03
CA GLY A 128 36.99 40.65 44.59
C GLY A 128 35.70 41.02 43.83
N ARG A 129 35.53 42.30 43.49
CA ARG A 129 34.41 42.80 42.69
C ARG A 129 34.38 42.18 41.29
N VAL A 130 35.50 42.24 40.56
CA VAL A 130 35.61 41.70 39.19
C VAL A 130 35.40 40.19 39.15
N VAL A 131 35.94 39.44 40.13
CA VAL A 131 35.72 37.99 40.25
C VAL A 131 34.26 37.69 40.55
N GLY A 132 33.61 38.48 41.42
CA GLY A 132 32.18 38.37 41.70
C GLY A 132 31.31 38.62 40.46
N GLU A 133 31.64 39.64 39.66
CA GLU A 133 30.97 39.93 38.39
C GLU A 133 31.16 38.79 37.39
N ALA A 134 32.38 38.26 37.26
CA ALA A 134 32.66 37.14 36.38
C ALA A 134 31.90 35.87 36.80
N GLU A 135 31.82 35.57 38.10
CA GLU A 135 31.03 34.44 38.60
C GLU A 135 29.53 34.62 38.29
N ALA A 136 28.98 35.82 38.49
CA ALA A 136 27.58 36.11 38.21
C ALA A 136 27.23 35.97 36.71
N VAL A 137 28.17 36.29 35.82
CA VAL A 137 27.98 36.16 34.36
C VAL A 137 28.16 34.71 33.89
N LEU A 138 29.06 33.94 34.52
CA LEU A 138 29.38 32.57 34.12
C LEU A 138 28.50 31.50 34.77
N ASP A 139 27.82 31.80 35.89
CA ASP A 139 26.85 30.89 36.50
C ASP A 139 25.52 30.89 35.73
N GLY A 140 25.51 30.18 34.61
CA GLY A 140 24.37 30.10 33.71
C GLY A 140 23.11 29.52 34.38
N ASP A 141 23.26 28.52 35.26
CA ASP A 141 22.11 27.94 35.97
C ASP A 141 21.48 28.96 36.93
N ALA A 142 22.28 29.78 37.62
CA ALA A 142 21.78 30.87 38.45
C ALA A 142 21.08 31.97 37.61
N LEU A 143 21.62 32.32 36.44
CA LEU A 143 21.00 33.26 35.51
C LEU A 143 19.62 32.77 35.05
N LEU A 144 19.52 31.51 34.66
CA LEU A 144 18.25 30.90 34.25
C LEU A 144 17.28 30.79 35.43
N ALA A 145 17.75 30.41 36.62
CA ALA A 145 16.91 30.38 37.83
C ALA A 145 16.32 31.77 38.11
N ALA A 146 17.13 32.82 38.03
CA ALA A 146 16.68 34.18 38.24
C ALA A 146 15.67 34.64 37.17
N ALA A 147 15.88 34.26 35.90
CA ALA A 147 14.92 34.54 34.82
C ALA A 147 13.57 33.83 35.04
N ILE A 148 13.60 32.54 35.40
CA ILE A 148 12.40 31.76 35.74
C ILE A 148 11.66 32.37 36.94
N GLN A 149 12.40 32.75 37.99
CA GLN A 149 11.83 33.36 39.19
C GLN A 149 11.19 34.72 38.89
N ARG A 150 11.85 35.57 38.09
CA ARG A 150 11.31 36.86 37.64
C ARG A 150 10.04 36.69 36.81
N ALA A 151 10.03 35.70 35.92
CA ALA A 151 8.89 35.41 35.07
C ALA A 151 7.68 34.89 35.87
N GLY A 152 7.91 34.04 36.88
CA GLY A 152 6.90 33.56 37.83
C GLY A 152 5.82 32.65 37.24
N ASN A 153 5.87 32.36 35.94
CA ASN A 153 4.84 31.64 35.17
C ASN A 153 5.40 30.51 34.29
N VAL A 154 6.60 30.01 34.62
CA VAL A 154 7.30 28.99 33.85
C VAL A 154 7.07 27.60 34.46
N LEU A 155 6.59 26.67 33.64
CA LEU A 155 6.43 25.25 33.96
C LEU A 155 7.56 24.45 33.32
N LEU A 156 8.17 23.53 34.07
CA LEU A 156 9.30 22.71 33.60
C LEU A 156 8.95 21.23 33.42
N ALA A 157 9.59 20.58 32.46
CA ALA A 157 9.40 19.17 32.18
C ALA A 157 10.20 18.25 33.12
N SER A 158 9.55 17.18 33.57
CA SER A 158 10.20 15.97 34.08
C SER A 158 9.92 14.80 33.15
N TYR A 159 10.87 13.86 33.09
CA TYR A 159 10.80 12.68 32.24
C TYR A 159 10.63 11.45 33.13
N TYR A 160 9.69 10.58 32.78
CA TYR A 160 9.35 9.40 33.56
C TYR A 160 9.44 8.16 32.68
N GLU A 161 9.91 7.07 33.27
CA GLU A 161 10.05 5.79 32.58
C GLU A 161 9.44 4.66 33.43
N SER A 162 8.91 3.65 32.73
CA SER A 162 8.31 2.47 33.36
C SER A 162 9.35 1.51 33.95
N GLY A 163 10.63 1.67 33.62
CA GLY A 163 11.76 0.89 34.15
C GLY A 163 12.79 1.76 34.87
N GLY A 164 13.74 1.12 35.56
CA GLY A 164 14.84 1.79 36.25
C GLY A 164 14.70 1.80 37.77
N ALA A 165 15.65 2.45 38.44
CA ALA A 165 15.66 2.55 39.90
C ALA A 165 14.76 3.70 40.38
N ALA A 166 13.90 3.40 41.36
CA ALA A 166 13.06 4.41 42.00
C ALA A 166 13.91 5.38 42.83
N ALA A 167 13.72 6.67 42.57
CA ALA A 167 14.29 7.76 43.35
C ALA A 167 13.18 8.56 44.05
N PRO A 168 13.36 9.00 45.30
CA PRO A 168 12.34 9.80 45.99
C PRO A 168 12.08 11.11 45.24
N LEU A 169 10.81 11.57 45.17
CA LEU A 169 10.54 12.85 44.52
C LEU A 169 11.19 14.00 45.30
N PRO A 170 11.91 14.90 44.61
CA PRO A 170 12.33 16.17 45.19
C PRO A 170 11.14 17.00 45.68
N SER A 171 11.35 17.75 46.75
CA SER A 171 10.31 18.58 47.37
C SER A 171 9.67 19.57 46.41
N TYR A 172 10.45 20.16 45.49
CA TYR A 172 9.95 21.11 44.50
C TYR A 172 9.01 20.47 43.46
N VAL A 173 9.23 19.19 43.09
CA VAL A 173 8.31 18.45 42.22
C VAL A 173 7.05 18.07 42.99
N ARG A 174 7.19 17.63 44.25
CA ARG A 174 6.07 17.26 45.13
C ARG A 174 5.05 18.39 45.29
N ARG A 175 5.46 19.67 45.23
CA ARG A 175 4.54 20.83 45.22
C ARG A 175 3.55 20.84 44.06
N SER A 176 3.89 20.18 42.94
CA SER A 176 3.04 20.09 41.74
C SER A 176 2.23 18.78 41.68
N THR A 177 2.36 17.92 42.69
CA THR A 177 1.69 16.60 42.70
C THR A 177 0.33 16.65 43.36
N LEU A 178 -0.48 15.65 43.04
CA LEU A 178 -1.79 15.38 43.60
C LEU A 178 -1.72 14.19 44.57
N PRO A 179 -2.72 14.03 45.45
CA PRO A 179 -2.86 12.84 46.29
C PRO A 179 -2.83 11.54 45.46
N ASP A 180 -2.51 10.40 46.09
CA ASP A 180 -2.45 9.10 45.40
C ASP A 180 -3.72 8.87 44.57
N PRO A 181 -3.62 8.85 43.23
CA PRO A 181 -4.79 8.82 42.37
C PRO A 181 -5.32 7.38 42.19
N GLY A 182 -4.73 6.40 42.89
CA GLY A 182 -5.20 5.02 42.95
C GLY A 182 -4.50 4.09 41.95
N ALA A 183 -4.80 2.80 42.06
CA ALA A 183 -4.11 1.75 41.31
C ALA A 183 -4.44 1.70 39.80
N ALA A 184 -5.50 2.40 39.36
CA ALA A 184 -5.90 2.45 37.95
C ALA A 184 -4.98 3.35 37.09
N ILE A 185 -4.19 4.21 37.72
CA ILE A 185 -3.30 5.18 37.05
C ILE A 185 -1.96 4.52 36.72
N THR A 186 -1.43 4.84 35.54
CA THR A 186 -0.18 4.27 35.02
C THR A 186 0.99 4.48 36.00
N PRO A 187 1.59 3.41 36.55
CA PRO A 187 2.70 3.51 37.47
C PRO A 187 4.02 3.74 36.74
N MET A 188 4.88 4.60 37.28
CA MET A 188 6.25 4.83 36.79
C MET A 188 7.27 4.33 37.81
N GLN A 189 8.46 3.95 37.35
CA GLN A 189 9.52 3.40 38.20
C GLN A 189 10.71 4.33 38.35
N SER A 190 11.06 5.10 37.32
CA SER A 190 12.14 6.07 37.40
C SER A 190 11.72 7.43 36.83
N ALA A 191 12.44 8.47 37.25
CA ALA A 191 12.20 9.83 36.82
C ALA A 191 13.49 10.65 36.76
N GLN A 192 13.57 11.54 35.78
CA GLN A 192 14.58 12.59 35.70
C GLN A 192 13.89 13.95 35.83
N HIS A 193 14.35 14.72 36.81
CA HIS A 193 13.78 16.02 37.14
C HIS A 193 14.75 17.15 36.77
N PRO A 194 14.24 18.39 36.55
CA PRO A 194 15.09 19.57 36.43
C PRO A 194 16.03 19.71 37.63
N ILE A 195 17.19 20.34 37.45
CA ILE A 195 18.09 20.59 38.58
C ILE A 195 17.39 21.37 39.70
N PRO A 196 17.75 21.14 40.99
CA PRO A 196 17.04 21.72 42.12
C PRO A 196 16.95 23.26 42.09
N SER A 197 17.99 23.95 41.61
CA SER A 197 18.01 25.42 41.51
C SER A 197 16.93 25.97 40.58
N LEU A 198 16.62 25.26 39.48
CA LEU A 198 15.59 25.65 38.51
C LEU A 198 14.21 25.17 38.94
N GLY A 199 14.10 23.92 39.40
CA GLY A 199 12.83 23.34 39.85
C GLY A 199 12.24 24.06 41.07
N ALA A 200 13.08 24.57 41.96
CA ALA A 200 12.64 25.30 43.15
C ALA A 200 11.93 26.62 42.84
N VAL A 201 12.32 27.31 41.77
CA VAL A 201 11.78 28.62 41.35
C VAL A 201 10.70 28.55 40.27
N ALA A 202 10.55 27.39 39.62
CA ALA A 202 9.50 27.16 38.62
C ALA A 202 8.10 27.22 39.24
N ALA A 203 7.12 27.68 38.46
CA ALA A 203 5.71 27.72 38.86
C ALA A 203 5.12 26.31 39.04
N GLY A 204 5.67 25.33 38.34
CA GLY A 204 5.30 23.92 38.47
C GLY A 204 6.20 23.00 37.65
N VAL A 205 6.19 21.73 38.00
CA VAL A 205 6.93 20.68 37.30
C VAL A 205 5.98 19.53 36.99
N GLY A 206 5.85 19.18 35.71
CA GLY A 206 4.95 18.11 35.23
C GLY A 206 5.65 17.15 34.28
N HIS A 207 4.97 16.06 33.91
CA HIS A 207 5.55 15.06 32.99
C HIS A 207 5.24 15.35 31.52
N LEU A 208 6.10 14.86 30.61
CA LEU A 208 5.89 14.84 29.16
C LEU A 208 5.55 13.46 28.58
N TYR A 209 5.36 12.47 29.44
CA TYR A 209 5.11 11.09 29.02
C TYR A 209 3.90 10.96 28.09
N ALA A 210 4.11 10.32 26.95
CA ALA A 210 3.10 9.89 26.01
C ALA A 210 3.48 8.50 25.51
N GLU A 211 2.51 7.60 25.41
CA GLU A 211 2.73 6.23 24.93
C GLU A 211 2.24 6.12 23.49
N ALA A 212 3.10 5.62 22.61
CA ALA A 212 2.73 5.32 21.23
C ALA A 212 2.06 3.93 21.15
N ASP A 213 0.99 3.85 20.37
CA ASP A 213 0.37 2.58 20.01
C ASP A 213 1.34 1.71 19.18
N ARG A 214 1.00 0.44 18.96
CA ARG A 214 1.85 -0.51 18.18
C ARG A 214 2.21 -0.03 16.77
N ASP A 215 1.42 0.88 16.21
CA ASP A 215 1.64 1.49 14.89
C ASP A 215 2.46 2.79 14.95
N GLY A 216 3.00 3.15 16.13
CA GLY A 216 3.81 4.36 16.34
C GLY A 216 3.00 5.65 16.49
N ARG A 217 1.66 5.58 16.50
CA ARG A 217 0.78 6.75 16.70
C ARG A 217 0.45 6.93 18.17
N VAL A 218 0.53 8.16 18.66
CA VAL A 218 0.08 8.48 20.02
C VAL A 218 -1.40 8.82 19.96
N ARG A 219 -2.32 7.91 20.30
CA ARG A 219 -3.77 8.19 20.41
C ARG A 219 -4.22 8.51 21.84
N GLN A 220 -3.36 8.21 22.81
CA GLN A 220 -3.66 8.28 24.22
C GLN A 220 -2.55 9.02 24.95
N VAL A 221 -2.92 9.98 25.80
CA VAL A 221 -1.98 10.75 26.61
C VAL A 221 -2.42 10.66 28.06
N PRO A 222 -1.64 9.99 28.94
CA PRO A 222 -1.89 10.01 30.38
C PRO A 222 -1.84 11.45 30.89
N LEU A 223 -2.87 11.91 31.60
CA LEU A 223 -2.84 13.22 32.26
C LEU A 223 -2.30 13.15 33.69
N LEU A 224 -2.31 11.95 34.27
CA LEU A 224 -1.73 11.63 35.57
C LEU A 224 -0.88 10.38 35.45
N LEU A 225 0.27 10.38 36.12
CA LEU A 225 1.10 9.21 36.38
C LEU A 225 1.16 8.96 37.88
N ARG A 226 1.30 7.69 38.28
CA ARG A 226 1.50 7.31 39.67
C ARG A 226 2.99 7.08 39.91
N TYR A 227 3.59 7.88 40.78
CA TYR A 227 5.01 7.75 41.15
C TYR A 227 5.16 8.07 42.64
N ASP A 228 5.88 7.23 43.40
CA ASP A 228 6.09 7.41 44.85
C ASP A 228 4.78 7.69 45.64
N SER A 229 3.72 6.93 45.32
CA SER A 229 2.38 7.07 45.94
C SER A 229 1.73 8.46 45.80
N VAL A 230 2.13 9.25 44.80
CA VAL A 230 1.49 10.53 44.44
C VAL A 230 1.13 10.56 42.97
N GLY A 231 0.16 11.41 42.62
CA GLY A 231 -0.26 11.66 41.25
C GLY A 231 0.57 12.78 40.63
N VAL A 232 1.39 12.47 39.64
CA VAL A 232 2.16 13.46 38.89
C VAL A 232 1.33 13.90 37.68
N PRO A 233 0.96 15.19 37.56
CA PRO A 233 0.23 15.69 36.40
C PRO A 233 1.11 15.90 35.17
N SER A 234 0.48 15.77 34.00
CA SER A 234 1.11 16.11 32.73
C SER A 234 1.34 17.61 32.62
N LEU A 235 2.36 18.02 31.86
CA LEU A 235 2.59 19.43 31.60
C LEU A 235 1.41 20.10 30.89
N ALA A 236 0.68 19.37 30.03
CA ALA A 236 -0.52 19.88 29.39
C ALA A 236 -1.64 20.18 30.42
N LEU A 237 -1.82 19.31 31.41
CA LEU A 237 -2.80 19.51 32.48
C LEU A 237 -2.41 20.68 33.40
N LEU A 238 -1.14 20.77 33.80
CA LEU A 238 -0.62 21.90 34.58
C LEU A 238 -0.73 23.23 33.82
N ALA A 239 -0.40 23.24 32.52
CA ALA A 239 -0.54 24.42 31.69
C ALA A 239 -2.01 24.86 31.56
N ALA A 240 -2.94 23.92 31.42
CA ALA A 240 -4.37 24.21 31.41
C ALA A 240 -4.83 24.80 32.75
N GLN A 241 -4.42 24.20 33.87
CA GLN A 241 -4.72 24.68 35.23
C GLN A 241 -4.16 26.08 35.49
N HIS A 242 -2.89 26.31 35.14
CA HIS A 242 -2.23 27.59 35.32
C HIS A 242 -2.85 28.69 34.44
N SER A 243 -3.14 28.39 33.17
CA SER A 243 -3.80 29.34 32.25
C SER A 243 -5.22 29.73 32.68
N LEU A 244 -5.87 28.88 33.48
CA LEU A 244 -7.20 29.13 34.05
C LEU A 244 -7.15 29.80 35.42
N HIS A 245 -5.96 30.06 35.97
CA HIS A 245 -5.76 30.58 37.33
C HIS A 245 -6.41 29.71 38.42
N LEU A 246 -6.45 28.40 38.21
CA LEU A 246 -6.98 27.44 39.18
C LEU A 246 -5.89 26.98 40.15
N GLY A 247 -6.26 26.42 41.30
CA GLY A 247 -5.32 25.74 42.19
C GLY A 247 -5.17 24.25 41.86
N LEU A 248 -4.15 23.59 42.41
CA LEU A 248 -3.99 22.13 42.25
C LEU A 248 -5.16 21.34 42.85
N GLY A 249 -5.79 21.85 43.91
CA GLY A 249 -6.99 21.23 44.52
C GLY A 249 -8.25 21.27 43.66
N ASP A 250 -8.22 22.04 42.56
CA ASP A 250 -9.29 22.06 41.56
C ASP A 250 -9.14 20.94 40.52
N ILE A 251 -8.01 20.23 40.52
CA ILE A 251 -7.81 19.00 39.75
C ILE A 251 -8.32 17.84 40.60
N ARG A 252 -9.42 17.21 40.16
CA ARG A 252 -10.04 16.08 40.87
C ARG A 252 -10.27 14.92 39.93
N VAL A 253 -9.85 13.74 40.35
CA VAL A 253 -10.25 12.48 39.71
C VAL A 253 -11.67 12.16 40.17
N VAL A 254 -12.57 11.87 39.23
CA VAL A 254 -13.98 11.58 39.47
C VAL A 254 -14.26 10.14 39.05
N ASP A 255 -14.93 9.38 39.93
CA ASP A 255 -15.17 7.95 39.71
C ASP A 255 -16.27 7.67 38.66
N ALA A 256 -17.27 8.55 38.50
CA ALA A 256 -18.39 8.35 37.56
C ALA A 256 -19.03 9.66 37.04
N PRO A 257 -19.21 9.82 35.70
CA PRO A 257 -18.52 9.06 34.66
C PRO A 257 -17.00 9.25 34.86
N ALA A 258 -16.25 8.15 34.82
CA ALA A 258 -14.82 8.15 35.10
C ALA A 258 -14.14 9.26 34.28
N GLY A 259 -13.45 10.18 34.95
CA GLY A 259 -13.02 11.42 34.33
C GLY A 259 -12.14 12.26 35.23
N LEU A 260 -11.47 13.24 34.64
CA LEU A 260 -10.69 14.23 35.38
C LEU A 260 -11.43 15.56 35.30
N ARG A 261 -11.65 16.20 36.44
CA ARG A 261 -12.28 17.52 36.51
C ARG A 261 -11.23 18.56 36.82
N LEU A 262 -11.23 19.64 36.03
CA LEU A 262 -10.37 20.80 36.20
C LEU A 262 -11.26 22.01 36.52
N GLY A 263 -11.49 22.25 37.80
CA GLY A 263 -12.44 23.27 38.28
C GLY A 263 -13.86 23.03 37.76
N GLY A 264 -14.34 23.91 36.89
CA GLY A 264 -15.64 23.78 36.23
C GLY A 264 -15.63 22.92 34.95
N LEU A 265 -14.44 22.58 34.42
CA LEU A 265 -14.30 21.89 33.15
C LEU A 265 -14.20 20.37 33.36
N ASN A 266 -14.98 19.62 32.60
CA ASN A 266 -14.90 18.16 32.57
C ASN A 266 -13.91 17.72 31.48
N VAL A 267 -12.81 17.10 31.88
CA VAL A 267 -11.82 16.54 30.96
C VAL A 267 -12.19 15.09 30.70
N ALA A 268 -12.50 14.81 29.44
CA ALA A 268 -12.89 13.50 28.92
C ALA A 268 -11.72 12.50 28.99
N THR A 269 -11.48 11.91 30.15
CA THR A 269 -10.49 10.84 30.37
C THR A 269 -11.17 9.51 30.63
N ASN A 270 -10.42 8.41 30.57
CA ASN A 270 -10.86 7.14 31.14
C ASN A 270 -10.58 7.09 32.66
N ALA A 271 -10.89 5.95 33.31
CA ALA A 271 -10.61 5.72 34.74
C ALA A 271 -9.11 5.77 35.09
N GLY A 272 -8.22 5.57 34.11
CA GLY A 272 -6.77 5.73 34.25
C GLY A 272 -6.28 7.17 34.12
N ALA A 273 -7.19 8.16 34.09
CA ALA A 273 -6.89 9.56 33.79
C ALA A 273 -6.15 9.76 32.45
N VAL A 274 -6.40 8.88 31.48
CA VAL A 274 -5.84 8.96 30.13
C VAL A 274 -6.81 9.69 29.22
N LEU A 275 -6.33 10.75 28.57
CA LEU A 275 -7.07 11.52 27.58
C LEU A 275 -6.83 10.93 26.19
N ARG A 276 -7.90 10.79 25.40
CA ARG A 276 -7.81 10.59 23.96
C ARG A 276 -8.13 11.91 23.26
N PRO A 277 -7.12 12.76 22.98
CA PRO A 277 -7.37 14.09 22.43
C PRO A 277 -7.99 13.99 21.03
N ARG A 278 -8.96 14.86 20.72
CA ARG A 278 -9.43 15.02 19.35
C ARG A 278 -8.50 15.94 18.59
N TRP A 279 -7.78 15.39 17.61
CA TRP A 279 -6.83 16.12 16.79
C TRP A 279 -7.46 17.34 16.11
N GLN A 280 -6.86 18.51 16.34
CA GLN A 280 -7.28 19.76 15.72
C GLN A 280 -6.41 20.02 14.49
N VAL A 281 -7.02 20.61 13.46
CA VAL A 281 -6.35 20.93 12.20
C VAL A 281 -6.83 22.32 11.79
N ALA A 282 -5.92 23.17 11.35
CA ALA A 282 -6.29 24.47 10.80
C ALA A 282 -6.92 24.26 9.40
N GLY A 283 -8.08 24.87 9.16
CA GLY A 283 -8.89 24.61 7.96
C GLY A 283 -8.32 25.14 6.64
N ASP A 284 -7.19 25.87 6.67
CA ASP A 284 -6.65 26.68 5.57
C ASP A 284 -5.23 26.28 5.13
N GLY A 285 -4.70 25.15 5.61
CA GLY A 285 -3.36 24.68 5.25
C GLY A 285 -2.21 25.45 5.89
N ALA A 286 -2.50 26.42 6.77
CA ALA A 286 -1.53 26.91 7.74
C ALA A 286 -1.30 25.83 8.82
N GLY A 287 -0.10 25.78 9.43
CA GLY A 287 0.16 24.84 10.53
C GLY A 287 -0.88 24.96 11.65
N THR A 288 -1.23 23.83 12.29
CA THR A 288 -2.30 23.76 13.31
C THR A 288 -2.15 24.82 14.40
N PHE A 289 -0.94 25.05 14.88
CA PHE A 289 -0.65 26.11 15.84
C PHE A 289 0.28 27.14 15.22
N ARG A 290 0.22 28.39 15.72
CA ARG A 290 1.20 29.41 15.33
C ARG A 290 2.57 29.01 15.88
N ILE A 291 3.52 28.79 14.98
CA ILE A 291 4.91 28.44 15.28
C ILE A 291 5.80 29.67 15.10
N LEU A 292 6.65 29.94 16.08
CA LEU A 292 7.69 30.98 16.06
C LEU A 292 9.05 30.34 16.29
N SER A 293 10.08 30.72 15.56
CA SER A 293 11.45 30.27 15.83
C SER A 293 12.00 30.93 17.09
N ALA A 294 12.71 30.20 17.95
CA ALA A 294 13.33 30.76 19.16
C ALA A 294 14.28 31.94 18.86
N ALA A 295 15.01 31.90 17.73
CA ALA A 295 15.83 33.03 17.28
C ALA A 295 15.00 34.29 17.00
N SER A 296 13.84 34.15 16.34
CA SER A 296 12.96 35.29 16.03
C SER A 296 12.47 36.02 17.29
N VAL A 297 12.22 35.27 18.37
CA VAL A 297 11.82 35.79 19.68
C VAL A 297 12.98 36.54 20.35
N LEU A 298 14.21 35.99 20.27
CA LEU A 298 15.39 36.60 20.87
C LEU A 298 15.82 37.88 20.16
N ASP A 299 15.76 37.89 18.82
CA ASP A 299 16.12 39.03 17.97
C ASP A 299 15.07 40.16 18.02
N GLY A 300 13.91 39.92 18.64
CA GLY A 300 12.84 40.91 18.79
C GLY A 300 12.07 41.20 17.49
N THR A 301 12.16 40.30 16.51
CA THR A 301 11.39 40.39 15.26
C THR A 301 9.90 40.12 15.47
N VAL A 302 9.56 39.43 16.56
CA VAL A 302 8.19 39.16 16.99
C VAL A 302 7.58 40.43 17.60
N ALA A 303 6.48 40.91 17.01
CA ALA A 303 5.82 42.16 17.43
C ALA A 303 5.48 42.17 18.94
N ALA A 304 5.75 43.31 19.57
CA ALA A 304 5.43 43.57 20.98
C ALA A 304 3.92 43.36 21.23
N GLY A 305 3.58 42.57 22.25
CA GLY A 305 2.19 42.22 22.58
C GLY A 305 1.61 41.04 21.80
N SER A 306 2.30 40.49 20.80
CA SER A 306 1.79 39.34 20.03
C SER A 306 1.73 38.03 20.82
N LEU A 307 2.36 37.99 22.00
CA LEU A 307 2.32 36.89 22.97
C LEU A 307 1.48 37.24 24.21
N GLN A 308 0.84 38.40 24.24
CA GLN A 308 0.08 38.85 25.40
C GLN A 308 -1.11 37.94 25.67
N GLY A 309 -1.18 37.39 26.88
CA GLY A 309 -2.25 36.47 27.30
C GLY A 309 -2.16 35.07 26.65
N LYS A 310 -1.08 34.77 25.93
CA LYS A 310 -0.91 33.49 25.23
C LYS A 310 -0.23 32.44 26.12
N ILE A 311 -0.54 31.17 25.85
CA ILE A 311 0.16 30.02 26.41
C ILE A 311 1.28 29.66 25.44
N VAL A 312 2.52 29.85 25.88
CA VAL A 312 3.71 29.65 25.04
C VAL A 312 4.38 28.33 25.39
N LEU A 313 4.61 27.51 24.38
CA LEU A 313 5.22 26.18 24.51
C LEU A 313 6.59 26.20 23.83
N VAL A 314 7.66 26.06 24.59
CA VAL A 314 9.03 26.05 24.06
C VAL A 314 9.51 24.61 23.98
N GLY A 315 9.89 24.15 22.78
CA GLY A 315 10.36 22.78 22.59
C GLY A 315 11.09 22.52 21.28
N GLU A 316 11.69 21.34 21.21
CA GLU A 316 12.51 20.86 20.07
C GLU A 316 11.62 20.53 18.87
N MET A 317 11.94 21.11 17.71
CA MET A 317 11.20 20.93 16.45
C MET A 317 12.12 20.78 15.22
N ALA A 318 13.31 20.22 15.41
CA ALA A 318 14.25 19.94 14.33
C ALA A 318 14.49 18.43 14.20
N GLU A 319 14.51 17.93 12.96
CA GLU A 319 14.70 16.50 12.65
C GLU A 319 16.01 15.93 13.24
N LYS A 320 17.05 16.78 13.35
CA LYS A 320 18.35 16.42 13.92
C LYS A 320 18.34 16.22 15.44
N LEU A 321 17.34 16.73 16.14
CA LEU A 321 17.26 16.70 17.62
C LEU A 321 16.49 15.49 18.14
N GLY A 322 15.78 14.80 17.26
CA GLY A 322 15.05 13.59 17.61
C GLY A 322 13.96 13.31 16.58
N ALA A 323 13.62 12.03 16.43
CA ALA A 323 12.50 11.65 15.60
C ALA A 323 11.19 12.22 16.20
N PRO A 324 10.26 12.68 15.36
CA PRO A 324 8.92 13.05 15.81
C PRO A 324 8.31 11.92 16.64
N ALA A 325 7.78 12.27 17.82
CA ALA A 325 7.32 11.31 18.82
C ALA A 325 5.97 10.66 18.47
N ALA A 326 5.25 11.22 17.49
CA ALA A 326 3.96 10.72 17.05
C ALA A 326 3.69 11.04 15.58
N GLN A 327 2.80 10.27 14.94
CA GLN A 327 2.18 10.66 13.69
C GLN A 327 0.82 11.31 13.96
N LEU A 328 0.69 12.61 13.69
CA LEU A 328 -0.56 13.38 13.73
C LEU A 328 -1.16 13.41 12.33
N GLY A 329 -1.98 12.40 12.00
CA GLY A 329 -2.51 12.23 10.66
C GLY A 329 -1.43 11.77 9.67
N GLU A 330 -1.13 12.58 8.65
CA GLU A 330 -0.02 12.33 7.70
C GLU A 330 1.28 13.04 8.10
N HIS A 331 1.23 13.95 9.08
CA HIS A 331 2.38 14.73 9.54
C HIS A 331 3.02 14.08 10.76
N ALA A 332 4.33 14.01 10.76
CA ALA A 332 5.08 13.60 11.92
C ALA A 332 5.18 14.78 12.90
N ALA A 333 4.86 14.55 14.16
CA ALA A 333 4.72 15.61 15.16
C ALA A 333 5.71 15.48 16.31
N TYR A 334 6.23 16.62 16.71
CA TYR A 334 7.17 16.75 17.81
C TYR A 334 6.46 16.66 19.17
N PRO A 335 7.16 16.28 20.26
CA PRO A 335 6.58 16.23 21.61
C PRO A 335 5.85 17.52 22.03
N VAL A 336 6.38 18.69 21.63
CA VAL A 336 5.78 20.00 21.92
C VAL A 336 4.45 20.22 21.18
N GLU A 337 4.29 19.65 19.98
CA GLU A 337 3.02 19.70 19.24
C GLU A 337 1.98 18.77 19.84
N VAL A 338 2.39 17.56 20.27
CA VAL A 338 1.52 16.65 21.02
C VAL A 338 1.05 17.31 22.31
N LEU A 339 1.92 18.04 23.00
CA LEU A 339 1.57 18.82 24.18
C LEU A 339 0.60 19.96 23.87
N ALA A 340 0.84 20.74 22.80
CA ALA A 340 -0.03 21.83 22.34
C ALA A 340 -1.44 21.34 22.06
N GLN A 341 -1.52 20.23 21.35
CA GLN A 341 -2.74 19.55 20.97
C GLN A 341 -3.48 18.96 22.17
N THR A 342 -2.76 18.37 23.12
CA THR A 342 -3.33 17.86 24.38
C THR A 342 -3.89 19.02 25.22
N LEU A 343 -3.14 20.10 25.37
CA LEU A 343 -3.55 21.31 26.09
C LEU A 343 -4.81 21.94 25.46
N SER A 344 -4.81 22.11 24.14
CA SER A 344 -5.94 22.63 23.37
C SER A 344 -7.18 21.74 23.56
N SER A 345 -7.01 20.42 23.52
CA SER A 345 -8.08 19.45 23.75
C SER A 345 -8.65 19.54 25.17
N ILE A 346 -7.82 19.73 26.19
CA ILE A 346 -8.26 19.94 27.58
C ILE A 346 -9.09 21.23 27.68
N ARG A 347 -8.56 22.36 27.18
CA ARG A 347 -9.20 23.67 27.31
C ARG A 347 -10.52 23.78 26.55
N LEU A 348 -10.64 23.09 25.43
CA LEU A 348 -11.85 23.06 24.60
C LEU A 348 -12.82 21.94 25.00
N GLY A 349 -12.46 21.05 25.95
CA GLY A 349 -13.29 19.90 26.32
C GLY A 349 -13.42 18.85 25.21
N LEU A 350 -12.42 18.77 24.32
CA LEU A 350 -12.42 17.93 23.13
C LEU A 350 -11.64 16.62 23.36
N GLY A 351 -12.20 15.74 24.17
CA GLY A 351 -11.70 14.37 24.33
C GLY A 351 -12.65 13.34 23.75
N VAL A 352 -12.11 12.21 23.32
CA VAL A 352 -12.90 11.02 23.01
C VAL A 352 -12.95 10.13 24.25
N THR A 353 -14.15 9.78 24.69
CA THR A 353 -14.34 8.85 25.79
C THR A 353 -14.76 7.48 25.26
N GLU A 354 -14.35 6.44 25.96
CA GLU A 354 -14.88 5.08 25.79
C GLU A 354 -15.77 4.80 27.00
N PRO A 355 -17.09 4.90 26.85
CA PRO A 355 -18.00 4.70 27.97
C PRO A 355 -17.91 3.28 28.51
N GLY A 356 -18.07 3.09 29.83
CA GLY A 356 -18.07 1.75 30.43
C GLY A 356 -19.16 0.82 29.86
N TRP A 357 -20.24 1.37 29.30
CA TRP A 357 -21.30 0.60 28.63
C TRP A 357 -20.95 0.19 27.18
N ALA A 358 -19.87 0.72 26.58
CA ALA A 358 -19.50 0.46 25.20
C ALA A 358 -19.20 -1.03 24.96
N SER A 359 -18.46 -1.67 25.87
CA SER A 359 -18.14 -3.10 25.78
C SER A 359 -19.39 -3.99 25.88
N PRO A 360 -20.29 -3.84 26.88
CA PRO A 360 -21.58 -4.52 26.89
C PRO A 360 -22.41 -4.34 25.63
N VAL A 361 -22.45 -3.13 25.05
CA VAL A 361 -23.16 -2.86 23.80
C VAL A 361 -22.54 -3.62 22.63
N ALA A 362 -21.21 -3.66 22.51
CA ALA A 362 -20.54 -4.43 21.46
C ALA A 362 -20.89 -5.93 21.51
N TRP A 363 -20.93 -6.52 22.72
CA TRP A 363 -21.37 -7.90 22.92
C TRP A 363 -22.86 -8.10 22.61
N LEU A 364 -23.72 -7.14 22.94
CA LEU A 364 -25.13 -7.18 22.58
C LEU A 364 -25.32 -7.15 21.05
N VAL A 365 -24.61 -6.29 20.33
CA VAL A 365 -24.67 -6.23 18.85
C VAL A 365 -24.17 -7.55 18.25
N LEU A 366 -23.12 -8.15 18.80
CA LEU A 366 -22.65 -9.46 18.37
C LEU A 366 -23.71 -10.55 18.58
N ALA A 367 -24.36 -10.57 19.75
CA ALA A 367 -25.41 -11.52 20.05
C ALA A 367 -26.63 -11.36 19.12
N LEU A 368 -27.07 -10.12 18.88
CA LEU A 368 -28.15 -9.82 17.93
C LEU A 368 -27.77 -10.23 16.49
N GLY A 369 -26.52 -10.01 16.10
CA GLY A 369 -25.97 -10.49 14.83
C GLY A 369 -26.01 -12.02 14.73
N GLY A 370 -25.66 -12.73 15.79
CA GLY A 370 -25.78 -14.19 15.89
C GLY A 370 -27.23 -14.67 15.74
N VAL A 371 -28.18 -14.00 16.42
CA VAL A 371 -29.62 -14.29 16.29
C VAL A 371 -30.10 -14.11 14.85
N TYR A 372 -29.68 -13.02 14.19
CA TYR A 372 -29.95 -12.77 12.78
C TYR A 372 -29.42 -13.92 11.90
N LEU A 373 -28.16 -14.31 12.07
CA LEU A 373 -27.52 -15.36 11.27
C LEU A 373 -28.16 -16.74 11.45
N VAL A 374 -28.54 -17.10 12.68
CA VAL A 374 -29.06 -18.43 13.00
C VAL A 374 -30.55 -18.56 12.69
N LEU A 375 -31.35 -17.52 12.99
CA LEU A 375 -32.82 -17.61 12.92
C LEU A 375 -33.43 -16.95 11.69
N LEU A 376 -32.89 -15.81 11.25
CA LEU A 376 -33.53 -14.97 10.23
C LEU A 376 -32.91 -15.17 8.84
N ALA A 377 -31.59 -15.09 8.72
CA ALA A 377 -30.88 -15.17 7.44
C ALA A 377 -31.19 -16.45 6.63
N PRO A 378 -31.31 -17.65 7.23
CA PRO A 378 -31.64 -18.88 6.48
C PRO A 378 -33.10 -18.95 6.00
N ARG A 379 -33.98 -18.09 6.51
CA ARG A 379 -35.40 -18.02 6.14
C ARG A 379 -35.67 -17.02 5.02
N LEU A 380 -34.70 -16.15 4.71
CA LEU A 380 -34.83 -15.13 3.69
C LEU A 380 -34.30 -15.66 2.35
N ALA A 381 -34.90 -15.19 1.24
CA ALA A 381 -34.33 -15.41 -0.08
C ALA A 381 -32.92 -14.80 -0.16
N ARG A 382 -31.99 -15.42 -0.92
CA ARG A 382 -30.57 -14.99 -1.00
C ARG A 382 -30.35 -13.48 -1.17
N PRO A 383 -30.98 -12.79 -2.16
CA PRO A 383 -30.75 -11.35 -2.33
C PRO A 383 -31.29 -10.54 -1.15
N VAL A 384 -32.38 -11.00 -0.52
CA VAL A 384 -32.99 -10.34 0.64
C VAL A 384 -32.13 -10.53 1.88
N GLY A 385 -31.64 -11.74 2.15
CA GLY A 385 -30.72 -12.01 3.26
C GLY A 385 -29.41 -11.23 3.13
N MET A 386 -28.82 -11.18 1.93
CA MET A 386 -27.63 -10.37 1.70
C MET A 386 -27.90 -8.87 1.91
N GLY A 387 -29.04 -8.36 1.40
CA GLY A 387 -29.45 -6.97 1.58
C GLY A 387 -29.67 -6.59 3.04
N VAL A 388 -30.36 -7.44 3.82
CA VAL A 388 -30.58 -7.21 5.26
C VAL A 388 -29.27 -7.24 6.03
N GLY A 389 -28.38 -8.20 5.75
CA GLY A 389 -27.06 -8.28 6.39
C GLY A 389 -26.19 -7.05 6.10
N ALA A 390 -26.16 -6.60 4.83
CA ALA A 390 -25.45 -5.39 4.44
C ALA A 390 -26.04 -4.13 5.10
N ALA A 391 -27.36 -4.01 5.17
CA ALA A 391 -28.03 -2.89 5.84
C ALA A 391 -27.73 -2.86 7.34
N LEU A 392 -27.69 -4.01 8.02
CA LEU A 392 -27.36 -4.11 9.44
C LEU A 392 -25.90 -3.68 9.71
N VAL A 393 -24.97 -4.19 8.92
CA VAL A 393 -23.55 -3.78 8.97
C VAL A 393 -23.41 -2.28 8.74
N LEU A 394 -24.03 -1.75 7.69
CA LEU A 394 -23.96 -0.33 7.35
C LEU A 394 -24.54 0.54 8.48
N THR A 395 -25.66 0.13 9.07
CA THR A 395 -26.28 0.85 10.19
C THR A 395 -25.35 0.92 11.40
N VAL A 396 -24.70 -0.20 11.75
CA VAL A 396 -23.75 -0.25 12.87
C VAL A 396 -22.53 0.62 12.61
N VAL A 397 -21.94 0.55 11.42
CA VAL A 397 -20.78 1.38 11.04
C VAL A 397 -21.13 2.86 11.03
N ILE A 398 -22.30 3.24 10.48
CA ILE A 398 -22.77 4.64 10.50
C ILE A 398 -23.05 5.11 11.93
N ALA A 399 -23.68 4.28 12.76
CA ALA A 399 -23.95 4.61 14.16
C ALA A 399 -22.64 4.85 14.93
N GLN A 400 -21.65 3.97 14.75
CA GLN A 400 -20.33 4.15 15.35
C GLN A 400 -19.66 5.43 14.85
N TRP A 401 -19.64 5.66 13.54
CA TRP A 401 -19.05 6.85 12.93
C TRP A 401 -19.68 8.14 13.46
N THR A 402 -21.01 8.18 13.57
CA THR A 402 -21.75 9.35 14.06
C THR A 402 -21.53 9.60 15.55
N LEU A 403 -21.54 8.57 16.38
CA LEU A 403 -21.22 8.66 17.82
C LEU A 403 -19.79 9.18 18.04
N LEU A 404 -18.83 8.69 17.27
CA LEU A 404 -17.45 9.12 17.38
C LEU A 404 -17.25 10.56 16.89
N ARG A 405 -17.81 10.89 15.72
CA ARG A 405 -17.67 12.20 15.06
C ARG A 405 -18.31 13.34 15.85
N TYR A 406 -19.56 13.15 16.26
CA TYR A 406 -20.38 14.21 16.87
C TYR A 406 -20.49 14.07 18.38
N GLY A 407 -20.53 12.84 18.90
CA GLY A 407 -20.65 12.58 20.34
C GLY A 407 -19.32 12.52 21.08
N GLY A 408 -18.19 12.34 20.40
CA GLY A 408 -16.91 12.06 21.06
C GLY A 408 -16.94 10.74 21.86
N LEU A 409 -17.79 9.81 21.45
CA LEU A 409 -17.96 8.50 22.09
C LEU A 409 -17.38 7.43 21.17
N TRP A 410 -16.34 6.73 21.63
CA TRP A 410 -15.80 5.58 20.93
C TRP A 410 -16.45 4.30 21.47
N VAL A 411 -17.17 3.60 20.59
CA VAL A 411 -17.78 2.30 20.85
C VAL A 411 -17.22 1.32 19.83
N PRO A 412 -16.37 0.36 20.22
CA PRO A 412 -15.72 -0.53 19.26
C PRO A 412 -16.69 -1.60 18.75
N LEU A 413 -17.29 -1.36 17.58
CA LEU A 413 -18.31 -2.24 16.98
C LEU A 413 -17.80 -2.98 15.74
N LEU A 414 -16.50 -2.90 15.41
CA LEU A 414 -16.01 -3.57 14.21
C LEU A 414 -15.96 -5.10 14.35
N LEU A 415 -15.70 -5.62 15.55
CA LEU A 415 -15.75 -7.06 15.83
C LEU A 415 -17.11 -7.68 15.45
N PRO A 416 -18.27 -7.18 15.95
CA PRO A 416 -19.56 -7.71 15.53
C PRO A 416 -19.86 -7.48 14.05
N VAL A 417 -19.39 -6.39 13.44
CA VAL A 417 -19.54 -6.14 12.00
C VAL A 417 -18.86 -7.24 11.17
N LEU A 418 -17.60 -7.56 11.47
CA LEU A 418 -16.84 -8.60 10.76
C LEU A 418 -17.48 -9.99 10.94
N ALA A 419 -17.93 -10.30 12.16
CA ALA A 419 -18.60 -11.55 12.47
C ALA A 419 -19.91 -11.71 11.67
N VAL A 420 -20.76 -10.67 11.61
CA VAL A 420 -22.01 -10.69 10.84
C VAL A 420 -21.75 -10.80 9.34
N LEU A 421 -20.75 -10.08 8.81
CA LEU A 421 -20.40 -10.09 7.40
C LEU A 421 -19.91 -11.48 6.96
N ALA A 422 -19.00 -12.08 7.73
CA ALA A 422 -18.52 -13.44 7.48
C ALA A 422 -19.64 -14.48 7.57
N GLY A 423 -20.45 -14.42 8.63
CA GLY A 423 -21.57 -15.35 8.82
C GLY A 423 -22.61 -15.25 7.70
N THR A 424 -22.95 -14.02 7.26
CA THR A 424 -23.94 -13.81 6.18
C THR A 424 -23.43 -14.39 4.86
N THR A 425 -22.13 -14.22 4.59
CA THR A 425 -21.48 -14.78 3.40
C THR A 425 -21.59 -16.31 3.38
N VAL A 426 -21.31 -16.96 4.50
CA VAL A 426 -21.42 -18.43 4.63
C VAL A 426 -22.86 -18.91 4.44
N VAL A 427 -23.85 -18.27 5.06
CA VAL A 427 -25.28 -18.64 4.89
C VAL A 427 -25.69 -18.55 3.42
N VAL A 428 -25.28 -17.49 2.70
CA VAL A 428 -25.60 -17.30 1.28
C VAL A 428 -24.93 -18.38 0.41
N LEU A 429 -23.67 -18.73 0.70
CA LEU A 429 -22.93 -19.77 -0.03
C LEU A 429 -23.57 -21.16 0.17
N LEU A 430 -23.93 -21.52 1.40
CA LEU A 430 -24.58 -22.80 1.71
C LEU A 430 -25.97 -22.91 1.06
N HIS A 431 -26.66 -21.77 0.91
CA HIS A 431 -27.95 -21.73 0.22
C HIS A 431 -27.88 -22.14 -1.26
N ARG A 432 -26.68 -22.26 -1.89
CA ARG A 432 -26.46 -22.75 -3.28
C ARG A 432 -27.07 -24.12 -3.53
N GLY A 433 -27.15 -24.99 -2.53
CA GLY A 433 -27.54 -26.40 -2.70
C GLY A 433 -29.03 -26.70 -2.92
N ARG A 434 -29.93 -25.71 -3.05
CA ARG A 434 -31.39 -25.97 -3.05
C ARG A 434 -32.24 -25.37 -4.18
N LEU A 435 -31.69 -24.59 -5.10
CA LEU A 435 -32.49 -23.91 -6.15
C LEU A 435 -31.82 -23.93 -7.53
N SER A 436 -31.50 -25.12 -8.01
CA SER A 436 -31.29 -25.41 -9.44
C SER A 436 -31.92 -26.77 -9.71
N ASP A 437 -33.09 -26.91 -10.33
CA ASP A 437 -33.39 -26.53 -11.73
C ASP A 437 -32.25 -26.85 -12.72
N ALA A 438 -31.53 -27.93 -12.45
CA ALA A 438 -30.53 -28.52 -13.34
C ALA A 438 -31.15 -29.46 -14.41
N SER A 439 -32.46 -29.74 -14.37
CA SER A 439 -33.12 -30.58 -15.38
C SER A 439 -33.53 -29.83 -16.65
N GLY A 440 -33.89 -28.53 -16.56
CA GLY A 440 -34.39 -27.76 -17.70
C GLY A 440 -33.29 -27.37 -18.71
N ARG A 441 -32.16 -26.83 -18.24
CA ARG A 441 -31.06 -26.37 -19.12
C ARG A 441 -30.28 -27.53 -19.77
N SER A 442 -30.25 -28.70 -19.13
CA SER A 442 -29.63 -29.90 -19.72
C SER A 442 -30.48 -30.51 -20.84
N ALA A 443 -31.80 -30.35 -20.79
CA ALA A 443 -32.70 -30.88 -21.82
C ALA A 443 -32.65 -30.03 -23.10
N GLU A 444 -32.69 -28.70 -22.99
CA GLU A 444 -32.58 -27.80 -24.15
C GLU A 444 -31.22 -27.94 -24.86
N ALA A 445 -30.12 -28.04 -24.10
CA ALA A 445 -28.79 -28.25 -24.68
C ALA A 445 -28.67 -29.62 -25.37
N ALA A 446 -29.28 -30.67 -24.79
CA ALA A 446 -29.33 -32.00 -25.37
C ALA A 446 -30.15 -32.04 -26.67
N GLU A 447 -31.27 -31.32 -26.76
CA GLU A 447 -32.07 -31.22 -27.98
C GLU A 447 -31.36 -30.42 -29.07
N ALA A 448 -30.65 -29.35 -28.72
CA ALA A 448 -29.85 -28.57 -29.67
C ALA A 448 -28.74 -29.42 -30.32
N ASP A 449 -27.98 -30.19 -29.53
CA ASP A 449 -26.94 -31.09 -30.05
C ASP A 449 -27.54 -32.24 -30.89
N ARG A 450 -28.75 -32.72 -30.55
CA ARG A 450 -29.48 -33.72 -31.36
C ARG A 450 -29.88 -33.17 -32.73
N MET A 451 -30.45 -31.96 -32.78
CA MET A 451 -30.85 -31.31 -34.04
C MET A 451 -29.65 -31.00 -34.93
N MET A 452 -28.55 -30.53 -34.34
CA MET A 452 -27.31 -30.30 -35.07
C MET A 452 -26.72 -31.60 -35.64
N GLY A 453 -26.75 -32.69 -34.86
CA GLY A 453 -26.31 -34.01 -35.32
C GLY A 453 -27.10 -34.53 -36.53
N LEU A 454 -28.43 -34.36 -36.53
CA LEU A 454 -29.30 -34.75 -37.65
C LEU A 454 -29.07 -33.89 -38.91
N ALA A 455 -28.87 -32.57 -38.74
CA ALA A 455 -28.55 -31.68 -39.85
C ALA A 455 -27.24 -32.09 -40.55
N LEU A 456 -26.20 -32.43 -39.76
CA LEU A 456 -24.91 -32.90 -40.27
C LEU A 456 -25.03 -34.27 -40.98
N GLN A 457 -25.90 -35.16 -40.48
CA GLN A 457 -26.19 -36.43 -41.15
C GLN A 457 -26.85 -36.21 -42.51
N GLY A 458 -27.83 -35.30 -42.61
CA GLY A 458 -28.47 -34.92 -43.88
C GLY A 458 -27.51 -34.30 -44.90
N GLN A 459 -26.47 -33.60 -44.42
CA GLN A 459 -25.39 -33.05 -45.25
C GLN A 459 -24.32 -34.09 -45.63
N GLY A 460 -24.45 -35.34 -45.19
CA GLY A 460 -23.52 -36.42 -45.48
C GLY A 460 -22.23 -36.42 -44.64
N GLN A 461 -22.12 -35.52 -43.64
CA GLN A 461 -20.99 -35.40 -42.70
C GLN A 461 -21.16 -36.35 -41.51
N LEU A 462 -21.15 -37.65 -41.79
CA LEU A 462 -21.55 -38.70 -40.84
C LEU A 462 -20.67 -38.78 -39.58
N ASP A 463 -19.37 -38.45 -39.67
CA ASP A 463 -18.46 -38.47 -38.51
C ASP A 463 -18.76 -37.37 -37.49
N MET A 464 -19.02 -36.15 -37.97
CA MET A 464 -19.39 -35.02 -37.13
C MET A 464 -20.79 -35.20 -36.52
N ALA A 465 -21.69 -35.85 -37.27
CA ALA A 465 -23.01 -36.24 -36.78
C ALA A 465 -22.90 -37.21 -35.58
N PHE A 466 -22.03 -38.23 -35.66
CA PHE A 466 -21.81 -39.17 -34.56
C PHE A 466 -21.21 -38.48 -33.32
N GLU A 467 -20.25 -37.59 -33.51
CA GLU A 467 -19.61 -36.81 -32.43
C GLU A 467 -20.58 -35.91 -31.66
N ARG A 468 -21.63 -35.40 -32.32
CA ARG A 468 -22.69 -34.62 -31.69
C ARG A 468 -23.74 -35.51 -31.04
N LEU A 469 -24.21 -36.54 -31.74
CA LEU A 469 -25.25 -37.45 -31.24
C LEU A 469 -24.79 -38.26 -30.01
N ARG A 470 -23.50 -38.60 -29.89
CA ARG A 470 -22.98 -39.32 -28.70
C ARG A 470 -22.96 -38.49 -27.41
N LYS A 471 -23.13 -37.16 -27.48
CA LYS A 471 -23.16 -36.26 -26.32
C LYS A 471 -24.57 -36.10 -25.72
N VAL A 472 -25.59 -36.52 -26.47
CA VAL A 472 -26.99 -36.44 -26.06
C VAL A 472 -27.29 -37.61 -25.09
N PRO A 473 -27.98 -37.37 -23.96
CA PRO A 473 -28.38 -38.44 -23.05
C PRO A 473 -29.28 -39.47 -23.76
N ALA A 474 -29.08 -40.75 -23.43
CA ALA A 474 -29.75 -41.85 -24.09
C ALA A 474 -31.28 -41.77 -23.94
N SER A 475 -31.95 -41.71 -25.08
CA SER A 475 -33.41 -41.80 -25.23
C SER A 475 -33.71 -42.72 -26.41
N ASP A 476 -34.89 -43.34 -26.44
CA ASP A 476 -35.30 -44.24 -27.53
C ASP A 476 -35.19 -43.55 -28.90
N ALA A 477 -35.52 -42.26 -28.95
CA ALA A 477 -35.46 -41.45 -30.16
C ALA A 477 -34.02 -41.10 -30.60
N LEU A 478 -33.05 -41.06 -29.67
CA LEU A 478 -31.63 -40.94 -30.00
C LEU A 478 -31.05 -42.27 -30.50
N LEU A 479 -31.42 -43.39 -29.88
CA LEU A 479 -30.99 -44.72 -30.31
C LEU A 479 -31.46 -45.02 -31.74
N ASP A 480 -32.64 -44.53 -32.12
CA ASP A 480 -33.14 -44.63 -33.50
C ASP A 480 -32.33 -43.77 -34.49
N ASN A 481 -31.99 -42.54 -34.11
CA ASN A 481 -31.13 -41.67 -34.92
C ASN A 481 -29.73 -42.27 -35.12
N LEU A 482 -29.11 -42.80 -34.05
CA LEU A 482 -27.81 -43.49 -34.12
C LEU A 482 -27.89 -44.77 -34.94
N TYR A 483 -29.01 -45.49 -34.90
CA TYR A 483 -29.22 -46.68 -35.69
C TYR A 483 -29.24 -46.35 -37.19
N HIS A 484 -30.00 -45.32 -37.61
CA HIS A 484 -29.99 -44.85 -39.00
C HIS A 484 -28.63 -44.31 -39.45
N LEU A 485 -27.91 -43.62 -38.55
CA LEU A 485 -26.55 -43.19 -38.82
C LEU A 485 -25.60 -44.37 -39.08
N ALA A 486 -25.75 -45.47 -38.32
CA ALA A 486 -25.00 -46.70 -38.55
C ALA A 486 -25.35 -47.34 -39.91
N GLU A 487 -26.62 -47.32 -40.33
CA GLU A 487 -27.04 -47.78 -41.66
C GLU A 487 -26.41 -46.92 -42.77
N ASP A 488 -26.29 -45.61 -42.59
CA ASP A 488 -25.66 -44.72 -43.56
C ASP A 488 -24.15 -44.97 -43.68
N PHE A 489 -23.47 -45.32 -42.57
CA PHE A 489 -22.10 -45.82 -42.61
C PHE A 489 -21.98 -47.18 -43.33
N GLU A 490 -22.95 -48.09 -43.18
CA GLU A 490 -23.01 -49.36 -43.91
C GLU A 490 -23.22 -49.14 -45.42
N ARG A 491 -24.13 -48.24 -45.82
CA ARG A 491 -24.37 -47.87 -47.23
C ARG A 491 -23.10 -47.35 -47.91
N LYS A 492 -22.29 -46.58 -47.20
CA LYS A 492 -21.00 -46.06 -47.68
C LYS A 492 -19.81 -47.03 -47.51
N ARG A 493 -20.07 -48.28 -47.08
CA ARG A 493 -19.06 -49.34 -46.85
C ARG A 493 -18.01 -49.02 -45.77
N TYR A 494 -18.30 -48.10 -44.86
CA TYR A 494 -17.44 -47.77 -43.72
C TYR A 494 -17.74 -48.67 -42.51
N PHE A 495 -17.52 -49.97 -42.67
CA PHE A 495 -17.91 -51.00 -41.69
C PHE A 495 -17.27 -50.85 -40.31
N GLY A 496 -16.03 -50.32 -40.23
CA GLY A 496 -15.36 -50.04 -38.94
C GLY A 496 -16.01 -48.89 -38.15
N LYS A 497 -16.58 -47.89 -38.84
CA LYS A 497 -17.32 -46.79 -38.21
C LYS A 497 -18.75 -47.21 -37.85
N ALA A 498 -19.40 -47.98 -38.72
CA ALA A 498 -20.68 -48.60 -38.39
C ALA A 498 -20.58 -49.49 -37.13
N GLN A 499 -19.48 -50.25 -36.99
CA GLN A 499 -19.22 -51.06 -35.80
C GLN A 499 -19.20 -50.21 -34.51
N THR A 500 -18.53 -49.06 -34.51
CA THR A 500 -18.40 -48.19 -33.32
C THR A 500 -19.73 -47.55 -32.95
N VAL A 501 -20.56 -47.18 -33.93
CA VAL A 501 -21.92 -46.68 -33.67
C VAL A 501 -22.81 -47.79 -33.09
N TYR A 502 -22.81 -49.00 -33.67
CA TYR A 502 -23.58 -50.13 -33.11
C TYR A 502 -23.09 -50.54 -31.71
N GLU A 503 -21.79 -50.46 -31.43
CA GLU A 503 -21.26 -50.71 -30.10
C GLU A 503 -21.80 -49.68 -29.08
N HIS A 504 -21.89 -48.41 -29.47
CA HIS A 504 -22.44 -47.36 -28.62
C HIS A 504 -23.94 -47.59 -28.32
N ILE A 505 -24.73 -48.04 -29.30
CA ILE A 505 -26.13 -48.42 -29.13
C ILE A 505 -26.26 -49.59 -28.14
N LEU A 506 -25.46 -50.65 -28.32
CA LEU A 506 -25.53 -51.88 -27.51
C LEU A 506 -25.05 -51.70 -26.07
N ARG A 507 -24.27 -50.66 -25.77
CA ARG A 507 -23.92 -50.28 -24.39
C ARG A 507 -25.12 -49.74 -23.61
N HIS A 508 -26.08 -49.13 -24.29
CA HIS A 508 -27.28 -48.56 -23.68
C HIS A 508 -28.45 -49.55 -23.67
N ASP A 509 -28.71 -50.23 -24.80
CA ASP A 509 -29.68 -51.32 -24.87
C ASP A 509 -29.12 -52.52 -25.63
N ARG A 510 -28.91 -53.62 -24.90
CA ARG A 510 -28.32 -54.87 -25.40
C ARG A 510 -29.22 -55.62 -26.37
N HIS A 511 -30.51 -55.33 -26.40
CA HIS A 511 -31.52 -55.99 -27.24
C HIS A 511 -32.17 -55.02 -28.24
N TYR A 512 -31.56 -53.87 -28.51
CA TYR A 512 -32.08 -52.88 -29.45
C TYR A 512 -32.13 -53.40 -30.89
N LYS A 513 -33.32 -53.70 -31.39
CA LYS A 513 -33.61 -54.19 -32.76
C LYS A 513 -32.66 -55.34 -33.17
N ASP A 514 -32.12 -55.33 -34.39
CA ASP A 514 -31.11 -56.27 -34.90
C ASP A 514 -29.67 -55.73 -34.77
N ALA A 515 -29.43 -54.68 -33.97
CA ALA A 515 -28.13 -54.03 -33.83
C ALA A 515 -27.01 -55.00 -33.41
N ARG A 516 -27.31 -56.01 -32.59
CA ARG A 516 -26.34 -57.05 -32.19
C ARG A 516 -25.89 -57.93 -33.35
N SER A 517 -26.82 -58.27 -34.24
CA SER A 517 -26.54 -59.04 -35.46
C SER A 517 -25.78 -58.19 -36.48
N ARG A 518 -26.13 -56.90 -36.62
CA ARG A 518 -25.43 -55.93 -37.49
C ARG A 518 -24.02 -55.63 -37.02
N TYR A 519 -23.81 -55.42 -35.72
CA TYR A 519 -22.48 -55.27 -35.11
C TYR A 519 -21.56 -56.44 -35.45
N LYS A 520 -22.04 -57.68 -35.34
CA LYS A 520 -21.26 -58.88 -35.71
C LYS A 520 -20.92 -58.92 -37.20
N ARG A 521 -21.85 -58.55 -38.08
CA ARG A 521 -21.64 -58.48 -39.53
C ARG A 521 -20.64 -57.38 -39.91
N ALA A 522 -20.82 -56.16 -39.40
CA ALA A 522 -19.92 -55.03 -39.61
C ALA A 522 -18.51 -55.34 -39.10
N LYS A 523 -18.38 -56.00 -37.95
CA LYS A 523 -17.10 -56.46 -37.41
C LYS A 523 -16.43 -57.52 -38.29
N ALA A 524 -17.18 -58.51 -38.78
CA ALA A 524 -16.66 -59.53 -39.69
C ALA A 524 -16.21 -58.92 -41.04
N GLN A 525 -16.94 -57.93 -41.55
CA GLN A 525 -16.61 -57.22 -42.79
C GLN A 525 -15.44 -56.23 -42.64
N ALA A 526 -15.31 -55.60 -41.46
CA ALA A 526 -14.14 -54.78 -41.13
C ALA A 526 -12.87 -55.63 -40.94
N GLN A 527 -13.01 -56.90 -40.53
CA GLN A 527 -11.89 -57.83 -40.33
C GLN A 527 -11.58 -58.69 -41.57
N GLY A 528 -12.52 -58.84 -42.52
CA GLY A 528 -12.39 -59.68 -43.72
C GLY A 528 -11.65 -59.06 -44.92
N GLY A 529 -10.95 -57.94 -44.73
CA GLY A 529 -10.24 -57.21 -45.81
C GLY A 529 -8.86 -57.76 -46.20
N ALA A 530 -8.41 -58.88 -45.63
CA ALA A 530 -7.09 -59.44 -45.88
C ALA A 530 -7.15 -60.93 -46.23
N GLN A 531 -7.55 -61.27 -47.46
CA GLN A 531 -7.06 -62.42 -48.24
C GLN A 531 -7.84 -62.60 -49.56
N ALA A 532 -7.14 -62.51 -50.70
CA ALA A 532 -7.39 -63.30 -51.90
C ALA A 532 -6.07 -63.47 -52.69
N PRO A 533 -5.86 -64.58 -53.42
CA PRO A 533 -4.54 -65.16 -53.68
C PRO A 533 -4.04 -65.03 -55.13
N GLN A 534 -2.72 -64.93 -55.30
CA GLN A 534 -1.89 -65.22 -56.49
C GLN A 534 -0.44 -64.92 -56.03
N GLY A 535 0.60 -65.75 -56.17
CA GLY A 535 0.89 -66.82 -57.11
C GLY A 535 2.30 -66.57 -57.64
N ALA A 536 3.29 -67.29 -57.08
CA ALA A 536 4.61 -67.66 -57.62
C ALA A 536 5.65 -66.58 -58.04
N THR A 537 6.84 -66.72 -57.42
CA THR A 537 8.21 -66.61 -57.98
C THR A 537 8.66 -65.22 -58.50
N ASP A 538 9.81 -64.64 -58.16
CA ASP A 538 11.15 -65.20 -58.01
C ASP A 538 12.13 -64.25 -57.26
N SER A 539 13.24 -64.83 -56.78
CA SER A 539 14.59 -64.25 -56.56
C SER A 539 14.88 -63.13 -55.54
N LEU A 540 15.50 -63.56 -54.43
CA LEU A 540 16.59 -62.87 -53.69
C LEU A 540 17.93 -62.98 -54.49
N PRO A 541 19.11 -62.42 -54.09
CA PRO A 541 19.52 -61.80 -52.81
C PRO A 541 20.47 -60.56 -52.90
N GLY A 542 20.84 -60.01 -51.74
CA GLY A 542 22.10 -59.24 -51.56
C GLY A 542 21.94 -57.95 -50.73
N ALA A 543 21.84 -57.98 -49.40
CA ALA A 543 22.86 -58.31 -48.38
C ALA A 543 23.67 -57.08 -47.89
N GLY A 544 23.55 -56.82 -46.58
CA GLY A 544 24.51 -56.07 -45.77
C GLY A 544 23.80 -55.15 -44.75
N ALA A 545 23.95 -55.27 -43.44
CA ALA A 545 24.61 -56.25 -42.58
C ALA A 545 24.13 -56.00 -41.13
N ALA A 546 24.07 -57.09 -40.36
CA ALA A 546 24.30 -57.20 -38.91
C ALA A 546 23.44 -56.41 -37.88
N ALA A 547 22.66 -57.20 -37.13
CA ALA A 547 22.26 -57.01 -35.74
C ALA A 547 23.50 -57.06 -34.78
N PRO A 548 23.40 -57.02 -33.41
CA PRO A 548 22.22 -56.98 -32.53
C PRO A 548 22.29 -56.09 -31.26
N ARG A 549 21.10 -55.77 -30.74
CA ARG A 549 20.63 -55.54 -29.35
C ARG A 549 21.63 -55.20 -28.22
N LEU A 550 21.25 -54.19 -27.42
CA LEU A 550 21.21 -54.24 -25.95
C LEU A 550 19.89 -53.62 -25.43
N PRO A 551 19.27 -54.15 -24.36
CA PRO A 551 18.07 -53.63 -23.73
C PRO A 551 18.40 -52.61 -22.63
N GLY A 552 17.65 -51.53 -22.58
CA GLY A 552 17.74 -50.53 -21.51
C GLY A 552 16.58 -49.56 -21.59
N ASP A 553 15.69 -49.63 -20.60
CA ASP A 553 14.61 -48.69 -20.37
C ASP A 553 15.14 -47.26 -20.29
N ALA A 554 14.67 -46.40 -21.20
CA ALA A 554 14.41 -44.98 -20.99
C ALA A 554 13.89 -44.38 -22.31
N SER A 555 12.63 -44.64 -22.66
CA SER A 555 11.91 -43.68 -23.51
C SER A 555 11.56 -42.47 -22.63
N VAL A 556 12.56 -41.63 -22.34
CA VAL A 556 12.30 -40.25 -21.92
C VAL A 556 11.74 -39.57 -23.16
N GLY A 557 10.40 -39.57 -23.26
CA GLY A 557 9.72 -38.73 -24.25
C GLY A 557 10.21 -37.31 -24.08
N VAL A 558 10.52 -36.63 -25.18
CA VAL A 558 10.96 -35.23 -25.10
C VAL A 558 9.88 -34.45 -24.35
N PRO A 559 10.22 -33.73 -23.26
CA PRO A 559 9.22 -33.03 -22.46
C PRO A 559 8.43 -32.06 -23.35
N MET A 560 7.11 -32.18 -23.32
CA MET A 560 6.16 -31.32 -24.06
C MET A 560 5.42 -30.42 -23.07
N LEU A 561 5.11 -29.20 -23.48
CA LEU A 561 4.21 -28.29 -22.77
C LEU A 561 3.27 -27.60 -23.75
N GLY A 562 1.98 -27.81 -23.59
CA GLY A 562 0.96 -27.61 -24.60
C GLY A 562 1.30 -28.37 -25.87
N ARG A 563 1.39 -27.66 -27.00
CA ARG A 563 1.84 -28.22 -28.26
C ARG A 563 3.35 -28.14 -28.49
N TYR A 564 4.10 -27.51 -27.58
CA TYR A 564 5.49 -27.14 -27.80
C TYR A 564 6.42 -28.19 -27.22
N GLN A 565 7.45 -28.54 -27.99
CA GLN A 565 8.53 -29.41 -27.54
C GLN A 565 9.55 -28.56 -26.78
N ILE A 566 9.90 -28.95 -25.56
CA ILE A 566 10.91 -28.27 -24.75
C ILE A 566 12.29 -28.79 -25.15
N ASP A 567 13.17 -27.88 -25.57
CA ASP A 567 14.55 -28.19 -25.94
C ASP A 567 15.47 -28.09 -24.71
N ARG A 568 15.47 -26.93 -24.03
CA ARG A 568 16.29 -26.67 -22.83
C ARG A 568 15.78 -25.47 -22.03
N GLU A 569 16.12 -25.41 -20.75
CA GLU A 569 15.95 -24.21 -19.93
C GLU A 569 16.88 -23.07 -20.41
N ILE A 570 16.37 -21.84 -20.49
CA ILE A 570 17.13 -20.64 -20.87
C ILE A 570 17.19 -19.58 -19.78
N GLY A 571 16.35 -19.66 -18.76
CA GLY A 571 16.44 -18.79 -17.60
C GLY A 571 15.46 -19.15 -16.49
N LYS A 572 15.82 -18.86 -15.25
CA LYS A 572 14.98 -19.04 -14.06
C LYS A 572 14.88 -17.73 -13.30
N GLY A 573 13.66 -17.18 -13.21
CA GLY A 573 13.37 -15.93 -12.52
C GLY A 573 12.60 -16.13 -11.22
N ALA A 574 12.29 -15.02 -10.54
CA ALA A 574 11.53 -15.02 -9.28
C ALA A 574 10.08 -15.55 -9.44
N MET A 575 9.49 -15.40 -10.63
CA MET A 575 8.10 -15.79 -10.89
C MET A 575 7.98 -17.14 -11.61
N GLY A 576 9.07 -17.72 -12.13
CA GLY A 576 9.00 -18.98 -12.87
C GLY A 576 10.19 -19.29 -13.78
N VAL A 577 10.05 -20.34 -14.60
CA VAL A 577 11.12 -20.85 -15.48
C VAL A 577 10.79 -20.57 -16.94
N VAL A 578 11.79 -20.14 -17.72
CA VAL A 578 11.71 -19.89 -19.15
C VAL A 578 12.49 -20.96 -19.91
N TYR A 579 11.81 -21.64 -20.83
CA TYR A 579 12.35 -22.69 -21.68
C TYR A 579 12.49 -22.21 -23.13
N LEU A 580 13.54 -22.68 -23.80
CA LEU A 580 13.59 -22.72 -25.26
C LEU A 580 12.80 -23.93 -25.73
N GLY A 581 11.92 -23.73 -26.70
CA GLY A 581 11.19 -24.82 -27.31
C GLY A 581 10.93 -24.60 -28.79
N ARG A 582 10.24 -25.58 -29.38
CA ARG A 582 9.87 -25.58 -30.79
C ARG A 582 8.40 -25.94 -30.95
N ASP A 583 7.70 -25.23 -31.83
CA ASP A 583 6.41 -25.67 -32.34
C ASP A 583 6.65 -26.76 -33.40
N PRO A 584 6.31 -28.03 -33.13
CA PRO A 584 6.59 -29.14 -34.04
C PRO A 584 5.73 -29.09 -35.31
N LYS A 585 4.62 -28.35 -35.33
CA LYS A 585 3.73 -28.28 -36.49
C LYS A 585 4.28 -27.38 -37.60
N ILE A 586 4.93 -26.29 -37.20
CA ILE A 586 5.42 -25.24 -38.12
C ILE A 586 6.95 -25.03 -38.03
N GLY A 587 7.65 -25.78 -37.18
CA GLY A 587 9.10 -25.71 -37.01
C GLY A 587 9.62 -24.42 -36.36
N ARG A 588 8.75 -23.64 -35.71
CA ARG A 588 9.09 -22.33 -35.15
C ARG A 588 9.76 -22.46 -33.79
N VAL A 589 10.87 -21.75 -33.59
CA VAL A 589 11.52 -21.64 -32.28
C VAL A 589 10.78 -20.60 -31.42
N VAL A 590 10.51 -20.95 -30.16
CA VAL A 590 9.75 -20.13 -29.22
C VAL A 590 10.42 -20.10 -27.84
N ALA A 591 10.15 -19.05 -27.07
CA ALA A 591 10.41 -19.02 -25.63
C ALA A 591 9.12 -19.35 -24.89
N ILE A 592 9.18 -20.19 -23.85
CA ILE A 592 8.01 -20.66 -23.09
C ILE A 592 8.25 -20.34 -21.62
N LYS A 593 7.52 -19.36 -21.10
CA LYS A 593 7.57 -18.98 -19.68
C LYS A 593 6.49 -19.74 -18.91
N THR A 594 6.86 -20.35 -17.80
CA THR A 594 5.99 -21.18 -16.96
C THR A 594 5.84 -20.58 -15.57
N LEU A 595 4.64 -20.64 -15.00
CA LEU A 595 4.32 -20.17 -13.65
C LEU A 595 3.56 -21.26 -12.88
N ALA A 596 4.01 -21.56 -11.67
CA ALA A 596 3.40 -22.55 -10.78
C ALA A 596 2.39 -21.90 -9.82
N LEU A 597 1.26 -21.42 -10.34
CA LEU A 597 0.26 -20.67 -9.57
C LEU A 597 -0.26 -21.43 -8.33
N GLY A 598 -0.31 -22.77 -8.39
CA GLY A 598 -0.75 -23.63 -7.27
C GLY A 598 0.19 -23.66 -6.06
N GLN A 599 1.42 -23.13 -6.15
CA GLN A 599 2.31 -23.00 -4.99
C GLN A 599 2.03 -21.72 -4.18
N GLU A 600 1.57 -20.66 -4.85
CA GLU A 600 1.37 -19.33 -4.24
C GLU A 600 -0.07 -19.10 -3.75
N PHE A 601 -1.05 -19.71 -4.42
CA PHE A 601 -2.47 -19.51 -4.16
C PHE A 601 -3.20 -20.84 -3.95
N GLU A 602 -4.25 -20.84 -3.11
CA GLU A 602 -5.12 -22.00 -2.85
C GLU A 602 -6.60 -21.63 -2.88
N GLY A 603 -7.45 -22.63 -3.10
CA GLY A 603 -8.90 -22.47 -3.09
C GLY A 603 -9.39 -21.44 -4.12
N ASP A 604 -10.34 -20.59 -3.72
CA ASP A 604 -10.93 -19.58 -4.61
C ASP A 604 -9.91 -18.53 -5.09
N ALA A 605 -8.83 -18.28 -4.33
CA ALA A 605 -7.77 -17.35 -4.71
C ALA A 605 -6.92 -17.87 -5.87
N LEU A 606 -6.72 -19.19 -5.97
CA LEU A 606 -6.03 -19.82 -7.10
C LEU A 606 -6.86 -19.68 -8.39
N ILE A 607 -8.18 -19.87 -8.27
CA ILE A 607 -9.11 -19.74 -9.41
C ILE A 607 -9.12 -18.29 -9.92
N ASP A 608 -9.15 -17.30 -9.03
CA ASP A 608 -9.10 -15.89 -9.41
C ASP A 608 -7.75 -15.47 -10.00
N ALA A 609 -6.62 -15.90 -9.41
CA ALA A 609 -5.28 -15.63 -9.92
C ALA A 609 -5.09 -16.22 -11.34
N ARG A 610 -5.58 -17.44 -11.57
CA ARG A 610 -5.57 -18.10 -12.87
C ARG A 610 -6.43 -17.37 -13.90
N ALA A 611 -7.64 -16.94 -13.53
CA ALA A 611 -8.53 -16.19 -14.41
C ALA A 611 -7.94 -14.82 -14.80
N ARG A 612 -7.26 -14.14 -13.87
CA ARG A 612 -6.54 -12.88 -14.14
C ARG A 612 -5.35 -13.10 -15.07
N PHE A 613 -4.56 -14.16 -14.85
CA PHE A 613 -3.42 -14.51 -15.70
C PHE A 613 -3.79 -14.68 -17.16
N PHE A 614 -4.80 -15.49 -17.47
CA PHE A 614 -5.20 -15.70 -18.86
C PHE A 614 -5.77 -14.45 -19.51
N ARG A 615 -6.52 -13.64 -18.76
CA ARG A 615 -7.06 -12.36 -19.26
C ARG A 615 -5.94 -11.36 -19.58
N GLU A 616 -4.90 -11.31 -18.76
CA GLU A 616 -3.75 -10.45 -18.95
C GLU A 616 -2.89 -10.92 -20.14
N ALA A 617 -2.63 -12.22 -20.24
CA ALA A 617 -1.94 -12.81 -21.38
C ALA A 617 -2.70 -12.58 -22.70
N GLU A 618 -4.04 -12.69 -22.70
CA GLU A 618 -4.88 -12.42 -23.86
C GLU A 618 -4.81 -10.94 -24.27
N THR A 619 -4.87 -10.03 -23.30
CA THR A 619 -4.82 -8.58 -23.56
C THR A 619 -3.44 -8.17 -24.10
N ALA A 620 -2.36 -8.71 -23.52
CA ALA A 620 -1.00 -8.47 -24.00
C ALA A 620 -0.74 -9.11 -25.38
N GLY A 621 -1.33 -10.27 -25.68
CA GLY A 621 -1.21 -10.95 -26.96
C GLY A 621 -1.84 -10.21 -28.15
N ARG A 622 -2.67 -9.19 -27.90
CA ARG A 622 -3.22 -8.31 -28.94
C ARG A 622 -2.24 -7.22 -29.37
N LEU A 623 -1.16 -6.98 -28.62
CA LEU A 623 -0.18 -5.96 -28.94
C LEU A 623 0.73 -6.43 -30.08
N GLN A 624 0.80 -5.63 -31.15
CA GLN A 624 1.69 -5.86 -32.29
C GLN A 624 2.53 -4.60 -32.50
N HIS A 625 3.74 -4.62 -31.96
CA HIS A 625 4.68 -3.50 -32.07
C HIS A 625 6.11 -4.04 -32.24
N PRO A 626 6.95 -3.43 -33.10
CA PRO A 626 8.33 -3.88 -33.32
C PRO A 626 9.17 -3.95 -32.03
N ASN A 627 8.87 -3.11 -31.04
CA ASN A 627 9.58 -3.08 -29.75
C ASN A 627 8.83 -3.76 -28.59
N ILE A 628 7.77 -4.53 -28.86
CA ILE A 628 7.06 -5.36 -27.87
C ILE A 628 7.24 -6.83 -28.22
N VAL A 629 7.44 -7.68 -27.21
CA VAL A 629 7.51 -9.13 -27.40
C VAL A 629 6.17 -9.67 -27.90
N THR A 630 6.18 -10.46 -28.97
CA THR A 630 4.96 -11.09 -29.49
C THR A 630 4.63 -12.35 -28.71
N ILE A 631 3.41 -12.42 -28.15
CA ILE A 631 2.88 -13.63 -27.51
C ILE A 631 2.14 -14.44 -28.58
N PHE A 632 2.45 -15.73 -28.68
CA PHE A 632 1.85 -16.63 -29.67
C PHE A 632 0.73 -17.50 -29.09
N ASP A 633 0.87 -17.92 -27.85
CA ASP A 633 -0.06 -18.84 -27.19
C ASP A 633 0.05 -18.69 -25.67
N ALA A 634 -1.04 -18.96 -24.96
CA ALA A 634 -1.05 -19.07 -23.50
C ALA A 634 -2.01 -20.19 -23.11
N GLY A 635 -1.58 -21.04 -22.19
CA GLY A 635 -2.36 -22.22 -21.80
C GLY A 635 -1.99 -22.72 -20.42
N GLU A 636 -2.58 -23.86 -20.06
CA GLU A 636 -2.23 -24.58 -18.83
C GLU A 636 -2.09 -26.07 -19.12
N GLU A 637 -1.05 -26.66 -18.55
CA GLU A 637 -0.87 -28.10 -18.55
C GLU A 637 -0.14 -28.53 -17.27
N HIS A 638 -0.53 -29.67 -16.69
CA HIS A 638 0.11 -30.22 -15.48
C HIS A 638 0.19 -29.21 -14.30
N ASP A 639 -0.87 -28.43 -14.08
CA ASP A 639 -0.95 -27.37 -13.05
C ASP A 639 0.09 -26.23 -13.21
N LEU A 640 0.71 -26.12 -14.40
CA LEU A 640 1.60 -25.03 -14.79
C LEU A 640 0.93 -24.17 -15.86
N ALA A 641 0.76 -22.88 -15.55
CA ALA A 641 0.34 -21.91 -16.54
C ALA A 641 1.55 -21.54 -17.41
N TYR A 642 1.38 -21.47 -18.73
CA TYR A 642 2.46 -21.17 -19.67
C TYR A 642 2.09 -20.07 -20.66
N ILE A 643 3.10 -19.30 -21.08
CA ILE A 643 3.01 -18.33 -22.18
C ILE A 643 4.14 -18.64 -23.17
N ALA A 644 3.76 -18.96 -24.41
CA ALA A 644 4.69 -19.12 -25.51
C ALA A 644 4.80 -17.79 -26.27
N MET A 645 6.02 -17.30 -26.41
CA MET A 645 6.35 -16.00 -27.00
C MET A 645 7.52 -16.11 -27.98
N GLU A 646 7.78 -15.04 -28.73
CA GLU A 646 8.94 -14.99 -29.62
C GLU A 646 10.25 -15.20 -28.86
N PHE A 647 11.14 -16.02 -29.44
CA PHE A 647 12.47 -16.22 -28.88
C PHE A 647 13.40 -15.07 -29.28
N LEU A 648 13.88 -14.33 -28.28
CA LEU A 648 14.78 -13.19 -28.46
C LEU A 648 16.24 -13.63 -28.29
N LYS A 649 17.10 -13.25 -29.24
CA LYS A 649 18.55 -13.62 -29.23
C LYS A 649 19.43 -12.66 -28.43
N GLY A 650 18.93 -11.47 -28.09
CA GLY A 650 19.64 -10.45 -27.31
C GLY A 650 19.77 -10.80 -25.83
N GLN A 651 20.36 -9.90 -25.04
CA GLN A 651 20.45 -10.00 -23.58
C GLN A 651 19.58 -8.93 -22.93
N ASP A 652 19.07 -9.19 -21.73
CA ASP A 652 18.36 -8.17 -20.94
C ASP A 652 19.33 -7.09 -20.46
N LEU A 653 18.87 -5.87 -20.16
CA LEU A 653 19.77 -4.77 -19.81
C LEU A 653 20.41 -4.85 -18.41
N THR A 654 20.18 -5.89 -17.61
CA THR A 654 20.81 -5.98 -16.27
C THR A 654 22.33 -6.13 -16.36
N HIS A 655 22.85 -6.78 -17.41
CA HIS A 655 24.30 -6.97 -17.59
C HIS A 655 25.07 -5.66 -17.79
N VAL A 656 24.41 -4.59 -18.24
CA VAL A 656 24.98 -3.25 -18.48
C VAL A 656 24.67 -2.25 -17.37
N CYS A 657 24.05 -2.68 -16.26
CA CYS A 657 23.72 -1.80 -15.14
C CYS A 657 24.88 -1.57 -14.15
N GLY A 658 26.06 -2.15 -14.37
CA GLY A 658 27.25 -1.89 -13.55
C GLY A 658 28.06 -0.72 -14.11
N GLN A 659 28.69 0.08 -13.23
CA GLN A 659 29.49 1.25 -13.63
C GLN A 659 30.57 0.92 -14.68
N ASP A 660 31.18 -0.26 -14.59
CA ASP A 660 32.23 -0.71 -15.52
C ASP A 660 31.70 -1.26 -16.85
N ARG A 661 30.38 -1.35 -17.02
CA ARG A 661 29.70 -1.99 -18.16
C ARG A 661 28.62 -1.13 -18.80
N LEU A 662 28.64 0.18 -18.53
CA LEU A 662 27.65 1.11 -19.05
C LEU A 662 27.73 1.21 -20.58
N LEU A 663 26.55 1.26 -21.22
CA LEU A 663 26.45 1.52 -22.65
C LEU A 663 26.77 2.99 -22.96
N PRO A 664 27.16 3.31 -24.22
CA PRO A 664 27.28 4.68 -24.67
C PRO A 664 25.96 5.43 -24.47
N VAL A 665 26.05 6.69 -24.01
CA VAL A 665 24.87 7.54 -23.73
C VAL A 665 23.89 7.60 -24.91
N PRO A 666 24.33 7.80 -26.18
CA PRO A 666 23.40 7.80 -27.31
C PRO A 666 22.65 6.47 -27.48
N THR A 667 23.31 5.34 -27.22
CA THR A 667 22.67 4.02 -27.24
C THR A 667 21.61 3.90 -26.16
N VAL A 668 21.91 4.33 -24.93
CA VAL A 668 20.95 4.32 -23.81
C VAL A 668 19.72 5.18 -24.11
N LEU A 669 19.93 6.40 -24.62
CA LEU A 669 18.82 7.31 -24.98
C LEU A 669 17.97 6.75 -26.13
N SER A 670 18.60 6.14 -27.15
CA SER A 670 17.91 5.48 -28.25
C SER A 670 17.06 4.29 -27.78
N ILE A 671 17.60 3.46 -26.88
CA ILE A 671 16.85 2.35 -26.29
C ILE A 671 15.66 2.88 -25.49
N ALA A 672 15.87 3.85 -24.59
CA ALA A 672 14.81 4.42 -23.77
C ALA A 672 13.70 5.08 -24.62
N ALA A 673 14.06 5.76 -25.71
CA ALA A 673 13.06 6.36 -26.61
C ALA A 673 12.18 5.29 -27.28
N ARG A 674 12.77 4.19 -27.77
CA ARG A 674 12.04 3.07 -28.38
C ARG A 674 11.15 2.33 -27.37
N VAL A 675 11.60 2.21 -26.13
CA VAL A 675 10.79 1.67 -25.03
C VAL A 675 9.63 2.61 -24.71
N ALA A 676 9.86 3.93 -24.68
CA ALA A 676 8.80 4.92 -24.46
C ALA A 676 7.73 4.89 -25.57
N ASP A 677 8.11 4.73 -26.84
CA ASP A 677 7.13 4.54 -27.93
C ASP A 677 6.33 3.24 -27.78
N ALA A 678 7.00 2.15 -27.36
CA ALA A 678 6.33 0.88 -27.10
C ALA A 678 5.29 1.00 -25.96
N LEU A 679 5.62 1.77 -24.92
CA LEU A 679 4.70 2.05 -23.83
C LEU A 679 3.53 2.93 -24.29
N ASP A 680 3.78 3.96 -25.12
CA ASP A 680 2.73 4.77 -25.74
C ASP A 680 1.73 3.91 -26.51
N TYR A 681 2.24 3.00 -27.34
CA TYR A 681 1.43 2.06 -28.11
C TYR A 681 0.59 1.16 -27.19
N ALA A 682 1.19 0.60 -26.14
CA ALA A 682 0.47 -0.26 -25.20
C ALA A 682 -0.62 0.52 -24.42
N HIS A 683 -0.30 1.73 -23.97
CA HIS A 683 -1.23 2.61 -23.24
C HIS A 683 -2.43 2.99 -24.10
N ALA A 684 -2.22 3.28 -25.39
CA ALA A 684 -3.30 3.53 -26.35
C ALA A 684 -4.25 2.33 -26.53
N HIS A 685 -3.78 1.11 -26.25
CA HIS A 685 -4.58 -0.11 -26.25
C HIS A 685 -5.08 -0.51 -24.85
N ASN A 686 -5.05 0.41 -23.87
CA ASN A 686 -5.45 0.19 -22.48
C ASN A 686 -4.63 -0.90 -21.76
N VAL A 687 -3.37 -1.11 -22.16
CA VAL A 687 -2.45 -2.06 -21.51
C VAL A 687 -1.35 -1.29 -20.79
N VAL A 688 -1.27 -1.47 -19.46
CA VAL A 688 -0.20 -0.91 -18.61
C VAL A 688 0.74 -2.03 -18.20
N HIS A 689 2.05 -1.80 -18.29
CA HIS A 689 3.05 -2.84 -18.06
C HIS A 689 3.29 -3.14 -16.56
N ARG A 690 3.45 -2.10 -15.73
CA ARG A 690 3.61 -2.12 -14.26
C ARG A 690 4.92 -2.68 -13.68
N ASP A 691 5.83 -3.18 -14.51
CA ASP A 691 7.10 -3.78 -14.08
C ASP A 691 8.23 -3.44 -15.07
N ILE A 692 8.35 -2.17 -15.46
CA ILE A 692 9.45 -1.72 -16.32
C ILE A 692 10.74 -1.67 -15.50
N LYS A 693 11.73 -2.46 -15.92
CA LYS A 693 13.07 -2.54 -15.33
C LYS A 693 14.07 -3.10 -16.35
N PRO A 694 15.40 -2.98 -16.13
CA PRO A 694 16.40 -3.52 -17.06
C PRO A 694 16.22 -4.99 -17.43
N ALA A 695 15.75 -5.83 -16.48
CA ALA A 695 15.53 -7.26 -16.71
C ALA A 695 14.40 -7.58 -17.72
N ASN A 696 13.51 -6.62 -17.98
CA ASN A 696 12.36 -6.78 -18.87
C ASN A 696 12.55 -6.04 -20.21
N ILE A 697 13.77 -5.56 -20.50
CA ILE A 697 14.12 -4.91 -21.75
C ILE A 697 15.26 -5.69 -22.37
N MET A 698 15.00 -6.32 -23.51
CA MET A 698 15.97 -7.08 -24.28
C MET A 698 16.61 -6.21 -25.34
N PHE A 699 17.93 -6.27 -25.43
CA PHE A 699 18.72 -5.57 -26.43
C PHE A 699 19.67 -6.54 -27.15
N ASP A 700 19.61 -6.53 -28.47
CA ASP A 700 20.56 -7.23 -29.33
C ASP A 700 21.46 -6.20 -30.01
N SER A 701 22.71 -6.11 -29.56
CA SER A 701 23.69 -5.17 -30.13
C SER A 701 24.13 -5.53 -31.54
N GLY A 702 23.96 -6.79 -31.98
CA GLY A 702 24.31 -7.22 -33.34
C GLY A 702 23.27 -6.79 -34.37
N THR A 703 22.00 -6.68 -33.98
CA THR A 703 20.89 -6.29 -34.86
C THR A 703 20.28 -4.93 -34.52
N ASP A 704 20.74 -4.28 -33.46
CA ASP A 704 20.16 -3.07 -32.85
C ASP A 704 18.65 -3.22 -32.55
N ALA A 705 18.21 -4.44 -32.20
CA ALA A 705 16.81 -4.70 -31.87
C ALA A 705 16.55 -4.49 -30.37
N VAL A 706 15.49 -3.75 -30.03
CA VAL A 706 15.01 -3.52 -28.66
C VAL A 706 13.61 -4.11 -28.52
N LYS A 707 13.38 -4.91 -27.49
CA LYS A 707 12.09 -5.56 -27.21
C LYS A 707 11.77 -5.49 -25.72
N VAL A 708 10.57 -5.02 -25.39
CA VAL A 708 10.02 -5.05 -24.03
C VAL A 708 9.27 -6.35 -23.81
N THR A 709 9.58 -7.04 -22.72
CA THR A 709 9.02 -8.36 -22.36
C THR A 709 8.13 -8.28 -21.13
N ASP A 710 7.33 -9.31 -20.85
CA ASP A 710 6.53 -9.42 -19.62
C ASP A 710 5.41 -8.39 -19.42
N PHE A 711 4.80 -7.91 -20.52
CA PHE A 711 3.61 -7.08 -20.45
C PHE A 711 2.47 -7.76 -19.67
N GLY A 712 1.94 -7.07 -18.68
CA GLY A 712 0.65 -7.36 -18.08
C GLY A 712 0.61 -8.52 -17.09
N ILE A 713 1.68 -9.30 -16.87
CA ILE A 713 1.67 -10.48 -15.96
C ILE A 713 1.78 -10.08 -14.46
N ALA A 714 2.13 -8.82 -14.17
CA ALA A 714 2.41 -8.33 -12.81
C ALA A 714 1.17 -7.97 -11.96
N ARG A 715 -0.02 -7.86 -12.57
CA ARG A 715 -1.22 -7.42 -11.84
C ARG A 715 -1.82 -8.54 -10.96
N ILE A 716 -1.43 -9.79 -11.18
CA ILE A 716 -1.75 -10.91 -10.28
C ILE A 716 -1.09 -10.71 -8.90
N THR A 717 0.10 -10.10 -8.86
CA THR A 717 0.91 -9.91 -7.64
C THR A 717 0.70 -8.57 -6.94
N ASP A 718 0.13 -7.57 -7.63
CA ASP A 718 -0.09 -6.21 -7.10
C ASP A 718 -1.20 -6.10 -6.04
N SER A 719 -2.10 -7.09 -5.94
CA SER A 719 -3.36 -6.94 -5.19
C SER A 719 -3.68 -8.07 -4.23
N SER A 720 -2.79 -9.05 -4.06
CA SER A 720 -3.03 -10.18 -3.17
C SER A 720 -1.78 -10.45 -2.34
N LYS A 721 -1.89 -10.31 -1.01
CA LYS A 721 -0.88 -10.76 -0.06
C LYS A 721 -0.54 -12.22 -0.38
N THR A 722 0.69 -12.47 -0.82
CA THR A 722 1.21 -13.84 -0.86
C THR A 722 1.21 -14.43 0.55
N ARG A 723 1.23 -15.75 0.67
CA ARG A 723 1.27 -16.47 1.98
C ARG A 723 2.34 -15.95 2.95
N THR A 724 3.39 -15.32 2.45
CA THR A 724 4.53 -14.80 3.22
C THR A 724 4.42 -13.30 3.55
N GLY A 725 3.36 -12.61 3.11
CA GLY A 725 3.20 -11.17 3.33
C GLY A 725 4.17 -10.28 2.54
N LEU A 726 4.88 -10.85 1.56
CA LEU A 726 5.84 -10.15 0.72
C LEU A 726 5.18 -9.60 -0.55
N VAL A 727 5.41 -8.32 -0.82
CA VAL A 727 5.15 -7.69 -2.13
C VAL A 727 6.05 -8.39 -3.14
N LEU A 728 5.45 -9.10 -4.10
CA LEU A 728 6.20 -9.82 -5.13
C LEU A 728 6.65 -8.80 -6.19
N GLY A 729 7.87 -8.28 -6.03
CA GLY A 729 8.49 -7.33 -6.96
C GLY A 729 9.79 -6.76 -6.42
N THR A 730 10.61 -6.16 -7.29
CA THR A 730 11.75 -5.34 -6.85
C THR A 730 11.22 -3.91 -6.63
N PRO A 731 10.98 -3.48 -5.38
CA PRO A 731 10.36 -2.19 -5.06
C PRO A 731 11.07 -0.99 -5.71
N SER A 732 12.35 -1.11 -6.03
CA SER A 732 13.22 -0.04 -6.52
C SER A 732 12.75 0.65 -7.81
N PHE A 733 11.91 -0.01 -8.62
CA PHE A 733 11.39 0.54 -9.88
C PHE A 733 9.91 0.93 -9.81
N MET A 734 9.23 0.63 -8.70
CA MET A 734 7.80 0.94 -8.55
C MET A 734 7.58 2.44 -8.43
N SER A 735 6.48 2.92 -9.01
CA SER A 735 6.06 4.31 -8.84
C SER A 735 5.49 4.57 -7.44
N PRO A 736 5.49 5.83 -6.97
CA PRO A 736 4.86 6.21 -5.71
C PRO A 736 3.38 5.79 -5.63
N GLU A 737 2.63 5.91 -6.73
CA GLU A 737 1.23 5.51 -6.82
C GLU A 737 1.02 3.99 -6.77
N GLN A 738 1.95 3.19 -7.33
CA GLN A 738 1.95 1.73 -7.17
C GLN A 738 2.19 1.33 -5.71
N LEU A 739 3.18 1.93 -5.05
CA LEU A 739 3.48 1.63 -3.65
C LEU A 739 2.36 2.05 -2.69
N ALA A 740 1.64 3.13 -3.01
CA ALA A 740 0.51 3.62 -2.23
C ALA A 740 -0.79 2.86 -2.52
N GLY A 741 -0.80 1.86 -3.42
CA GLY A 741 -2.00 1.12 -3.81
C GLY A 741 -3.07 1.99 -4.50
N LYS A 742 -2.67 3.12 -5.08
CA LYS A 742 -3.56 4.03 -5.81
C LYS A 742 -3.87 3.49 -7.21
N LYS A 743 -4.79 4.12 -7.94
CA LYS A 743 -5.08 3.77 -9.34
C LYS A 743 -3.81 3.96 -10.18
N VAL A 744 -3.34 2.88 -10.80
CA VAL A 744 -2.14 2.85 -11.66
C VAL A 744 -2.57 2.99 -13.12
N ASP A 745 -2.03 3.98 -13.81
CA ASP A 745 -2.17 4.18 -15.26
C ASP A 745 -0.80 4.19 -15.95
N GLY A 746 -0.78 4.49 -17.26
CA GLY A 746 0.43 4.47 -18.08
C GLY A 746 1.57 5.37 -17.57
N ARG A 747 1.27 6.42 -16.81
CA ARG A 747 2.30 7.34 -16.26
C ARG A 747 3.20 6.66 -15.22
N SER A 748 2.71 5.58 -14.63
CA SER A 748 3.50 4.72 -13.75
C SER A 748 4.64 4.04 -14.50
N ASP A 749 4.38 3.54 -15.72
CA ASP A 749 5.42 2.90 -16.55
C ASP A 749 6.49 3.92 -16.98
N LEU A 750 6.09 5.17 -17.22
CA LEU A 750 7.03 6.25 -17.57
C LEU A 750 7.95 6.60 -16.39
N TYR A 751 7.45 6.57 -15.16
CA TYR A 751 8.28 6.73 -13.96
C TYR A 751 9.29 5.57 -13.84
N SER A 752 8.83 4.32 -13.98
CA SER A 752 9.70 3.13 -13.93
C SER A 752 10.75 3.13 -15.06
N LEU A 753 10.40 3.62 -16.25
CA LEU A 753 11.37 3.87 -17.32
C LEU A 753 12.37 4.97 -16.95
N GLY A 754 11.94 6.02 -16.25
CA GLY A 754 12.82 7.05 -15.69
C GLY A 754 13.86 6.48 -14.71
N ILE A 755 13.45 5.56 -13.82
CA ILE A 755 14.37 4.87 -12.90
C ILE A 755 15.36 3.99 -13.69
N THR A 756 14.85 3.25 -14.69
CA THR A 756 15.66 2.42 -15.58
C THR A 756 16.69 3.26 -16.33
N LEU A 757 16.27 4.40 -16.88
CA LEU A 757 17.15 5.34 -17.57
C LEU A 757 18.23 5.90 -16.64
N PHE A 758 17.86 6.30 -15.41
CA PHE A 758 18.82 6.74 -14.40
C PHE A 758 19.90 5.68 -14.15
N GLN A 759 19.49 4.42 -13.97
CA GLN A 759 20.41 3.32 -13.70
C GLN A 759 21.31 3.00 -14.89
N LEU A 760 20.78 2.99 -16.11
CA LEU A 760 21.58 2.73 -17.32
C LEU A 760 22.57 3.86 -17.62
N LEU A 761 22.29 5.08 -17.16
CA LEU A 761 23.20 6.21 -17.31
C LEU A 761 24.30 6.23 -16.25
N THR A 762 24.02 5.80 -15.01
CA THR A 762 24.91 6.00 -13.85
C THR A 762 25.48 4.72 -13.22
N GLY A 763 24.94 3.56 -13.60
CA GLY A 763 25.25 2.27 -12.97
C GLY A 763 24.66 2.09 -11.57
N THR A 764 23.79 3.00 -11.14
CA THR A 764 23.26 3.02 -9.77
C THR A 764 21.77 3.35 -9.75
N LEU A 765 21.04 2.83 -8.76
CA LEU A 765 19.65 3.25 -8.54
C LEU A 765 19.60 4.66 -7.92
N PRO A 766 18.61 5.50 -8.28
CA PRO A 766 18.51 6.86 -7.76
C PRO A 766 18.24 6.91 -6.26
N LEU A 767 17.50 5.92 -5.74
CA LEU A 767 17.13 5.81 -4.33
C LEU A 767 17.47 4.42 -3.80
N ARG A 768 18.04 4.36 -2.59
CA ARG A 768 18.40 3.13 -1.87
C ARG A 768 18.03 3.28 -0.39
N GLY A 769 17.60 2.18 0.24
CA GLY A 769 17.33 2.11 1.68
C GLY A 769 17.99 0.89 2.30
N ALA A 770 18.29 0.96 3.60
CA ALA A 770 18.80 -0.17 4.39
C ALA A 770 17.71 -1.20 4.72
N SER A 771 16.44 -0.83 4.57
CA SER A 771 15.29 -1.72 4.69
C SER A 771 14.25 -1.47 3.59
N MET A 772 13.35 -2.44 3.39
CA MET A 772 12.22 -2.35 2.46
C MET A 772 11.34 -1.13 2.75
N THR A 773 10.99 -0.93 4.03
CA THR A 773 10.18 0.21 4.50
C THR A 773 10.86 1.54 4.22
N GLU A 774 12.18 1.64 4.46
CA GLU A 774 12.94 2.86 4.18
C GLU A 774 13.01 3.16 2.69
N LEU A 775 13.19 2.14 1.85
CA LEU A 775 13.19 2.29 0.39
C LEU A 775 11.80 2.76 -0.11
N MET A 776 10.72 2.19 0.42
CA MET A 776 9.35 2.61 0.09
C MET A 776 9.09 4.06 0.49
N HIS A 777 9.52 4.47 1.69
CA HIS A 777 9.43 5.86 2.13
C HIS A 777 10.21 6.79 1.19
N LYS A 778 11.47 6.45 0.87
CA LYS A 778 12.28 7.26 -0.04
C LYS A 778 11.65 7.38 -1.43
N ILE A 779 11.09 6.31 -1.97
CA ILE A 779 10.38 6.37 -3.25
C ILE A 779 9.17 7.32 -3.16
N ALA A 780 8.44 7.31 -2.04
CA ALA A 780 7.27 8.17 -1.84
C ALA A 780 7.60 9.65 -1.61
N SER A 781 8.66 9.98 -0.86
CA SER A 781 8.89 11.34 -0.35
C SER A 781 10.20 11.99 -0.77
N VAL A 782 11.24 11.23 -1.15
CA VAL A 782 12.58 11.78 -1.42
C VAL A 782 12.79 11.96 -2.92
N GLU A 783 13.18 13.17 -3.33
CA GLU A 783 13.52 13.48 -4.72
C GLU A 783 14.77 12.72 -5.18
N ALA A 784 14.78 12.33 -6.46
CA ALA A 784 15.94 11.67 -7.04
C ALA A 784 17.09 12.68 -7.22
N PRO A 785 18.35 12.30 -6.94
CA PRO A 785 19.49 13.18 -7.17
C PRO A 785 19.63 13.53 -8.66
N ASP A 786 20.27 14.65 -8.98
CA ASP A 786 20.60 14.98 -10.37
C ASP A 786 21.60 13.94 -10.90
N VAL A 787 21.30 13.31 -12.05
CA VAL A 787 22.17 12.32 -12.70
C VAL A 787 23.60 12.83 -12.93
N ARG A 788 23.77 14.16 -13.10
CA ARG A 788 25.08 14.79 -13.29
C ARG A 788 25.96 14.78 -12.04
N GLN A 789 25.39 14.57 -10.85
CA GLN A 789 26.19 14.38 -9.63
C GLN A 789 27.00 13.08 -9.69
N LEU A 790 26.47 12.06 -10.40
CA LEU A 790 27.12 10.75 -10.55
C LEU A 790 27.87 10.63 -11.88
N ARG A 791 27.41 11.36 -12.91
CA ARG A 791 28.00 11.34 -14.25
C ARG A 791 28.06 12.76 -14.85
N PRO A 792 29.04 13.59 -14.46
CA PRO A 792 29.09 15.02 -14.78
C PRO A 792 29.14 15.36 -16.27
N GLU A 793 29.57 14.43 -17.12
CA GLU A 793 29.65 14.60 -18.57
C GLU A 793 28.28 14.57 -19.29
N LEU A 794 27.20 14.21 -18.58
CA LEU A 794 25.86 14.22 -19.16
C LEU A 794 25.36 15.65 -19.43
N SER A 795 24.70 15.84 -20.58
CA SER A 795 24.16 17.14 -20.96
C SER A 795 23.01 17.57 -20.03
N ALA A 796 22.80 18.88 -19.90
CA ALA A 796 21.67 19.42 -19.13
C ALA A 796 20.31 18.97 -19.70
N ALA A 797 20.22 18.69 -21.01
CA ALA A 797 19.01 18.17 -21.63
C ALA A 797 18.67 16.76 -21.10
N VAL A 798 19.66 15.86 -21.04
CA VAL A 798 19.47 14.51 -20.50
C VAL A 798 19.08 14.57 -19.02
N ALA A 799 19.73 15.43 -18.23
CA ALA A 799 19.41 15.61 -16.82
C ALA A 799 17.97 16.07 -16.59
N ARG A 800 17.48 17.03 -17.40
CA ARG A 800 16.08 17.50 -17.34
C ARG A 800 15.08 16.40 -17.67
N VAL A 801 15.36 15.61 -18.70
CA VAL A 801 14.48 14.51 -19.11
C VAL A 801 14.34 13.48 -17.99
N VAL A 802 15.46 13.10 -17.34
CA VAL A 802 15.44 12.18 -16.19
C VAL A 802 14.68 12.80 -15.01
N ALA A 803 14.97 14.06 -14.65
CA ALA A 803 14.31 14.73 -13.54
C ALA A 803 12.77 14.85 -13.74
N LEU A 804 12.32 15.15 -14.97
CA LEU A 804 10.89 15.23 -15.29
C LEU A 804 10.20 13.86 -15.19
N SER A 805 10.87 12.79 -15.65
CA SER A 805 10.33 11.42 -15.52
C SER A 805 10.21 10.94 -14.07
N LEU A 806 11.05 11.47 -13.16
CA LEU A 806 11.16 11.06 -11.76
C LEU A 806 10.42 11.97 -10.76
N GLN A 807 9.58 12.91 -11.25
CA GLN A 807 8.68 13.67 -10.39
C GLN A 807 7.82 12.74 -9.52
N LYS A 808 7.33 13.16 -8.35
CA LYS A 808 6.55 12.25 -7.48
C LYS A 808 5.06 12.20 -7.79
N ARG A 809 4.54 13.29 -8.37
CA ARG A 809 3.14 13.44 -8.76
C ARG A 809 2.95 13.05 -10.22
N PRO A 810 2.07 12.08 -10.57
CA PRO A 810 1.84 11.67 -11.95
C PRO A 810 1.46 12.82 -12.90
N GLU A 811 0.71 13.80 -12.40
CA GLU A 811 0.28 14.99 -13.13
C GLU A 811 1.40 15.96 -13.50
N THR A 812 2.56 15.88 -12.82
CA THR A 812 3.73 16.73 -13.11
C THR A 812 4.84 15.98 -13.87
N ARG A 813 4.60 14.73 -14.30
CA ARG A 813 5.51 13.93 -15.13
C ARG A 813 5.16 14.05 -16.63
N TYR A 814 5.88 13.31 -17.47
CA TYR A 814 5.41 12.98 -18.81
C TYR A 814 4.02 12.35 -18.77
N GLN A 815 3.12 12.87 -19.61
CA GLN A 815 1.75 12.35 -19.70
C GLN A 815 1.62 11.21 -20.72
N THR A 816 2.53 11.16 -21.71
CA THR A 816 2.53 10.13 -22.76
C THR A 816 3.93 9.62 -23.05
N GLY A 817 4.03 8.37 -23.50
CA GLY A 817 5.30 7.77 -23.92
C GLY A 817 5.89 8.48 -25.13
N ARG A 818 5.04 8.96 -26.05
CA ARG A 818 5.46 9.74 -27.21
C ARG A 818 6.18 11.03 -26.84
N GLN A 819 5.68 11.77 -25.84
CA GLN A 819 6.33 12.98 -25.34
C GLN A 819 7.72 12.66 -24.78
N PHE A 820 7.80 11.62 -23.94
CA PHE A 820 9.08 11.19 -23.37
C PHE A 820 10.08 10.75 -24.46
N ALA A 821 9.62 10.00 -25.47
CA ALA A 821 10.45 9.56 -26.58
C ALA A 821 10.96 10.73 -27.45
N ALA A 822 10.12 11.74 -27.72
CA ALA A 822 10.50 12.94 -28.47
C ALA A 822 11.61 13.71 -27.74
N ASP A 823 11.46 13.90 -26.44
CA ASP A 823 12.41 14.66 -25.61
C ASP A 823 13.75 13.92 -25.46
N LEU A 824 13.73 12.59 -25.38
CA LEU A 824 14.94 11.77 -25.41
C LEU A 824 15.70 11.90 -26.74
N ARG A 825 14.99 11.89 -27.87
CA ARG A 825 15.60 12.10 -29.19
C ARG A 825 16.18 13.50 -29.35
N GLN A 826 15.48 14.53 -28.85
CA GLN A 826 15.96 15.90 -28.86
C GLN A 826 17.21 16.07 -27.97
N ALA A 827 17.20 15.49 -26.77
CA ALA A 827 18.36 15.49 -25.87
C ALA A 827 19.58 14.78 -26.50
N MET A 828 19.35 13.78 -27.34
CA MET A 828 20.38 13.06 -28.10
C MET A 828 20.94 13.89 -29.28
N ALA A 829 20.12 14.75 -29.89
CA ALA A 829 20.50 15.64 -30.99
C ALA A 829 21.23 16.93 -30.52
N GLY A 830 21.23 17.23 -29.22
CA GLY A 830 21.94 18.38 -28.64
C GLY A 830 21.21 19.73 -28.78
N ASP A 831 19.95 19.74 -29.24
CA ASP A 831 19.22 20.96 -29.52
C ASP A 831 18.59 21.58 -28.26
N ALA A 832 19.06 22.76 -27.86
CA ALA A 832 18.70 23.43 -26.59
C ALA A 832 17.32 24.14 -26.57
N ARG A 833 16.47 23.98 -27.60
CA ARG A 833 15.14 24.60 -27.67
C ARG A 833 14.08 23.73 -27.00
N PHE A 834 14.05 23.71 -25.68
CA PHE A 834 13.02 23.02 -24.91
C PHE A 834 12.00 24.04 -24.38
N SER A 835 10.74 23.93 -24.79
CA SER A 835 9.62 24.67 -24.20
C SER A 835 8.49 23.66 -23.96
N PRO A 836 8.19 23.28 -22.71
CA PRO A 836 7.04 22.44 -22.44
C PRO A 836 5.78 23.30 -22.63
N GLU A 837 5.07 23.15 -23.75
CA GLU A 837 3.69 23.63 -23.80
C GLU A 837 2.84 22.73 -22.89
N PRO A 838 2.14 23.29 -21.89
CA PRO A 838 1.20 22.51 -21.10
C PRO A 838 -0.03 22.22 -21.97
N VAL A 839 -0.11 20.99 -22.50
CA VAL A 839 -1.38 20.49 -23.02
C VAL A 839 -2.22 20.09 -21.80
N VAL A 840 -3.18 20.94 -21.45
CA VAL A 840 -4.19 20.67 -20.43
C VAL A 840 -5.03 19.49 -20.91
N TYR A 841 -4.94 18.36 -20.20
CA TYR A 841 -5.86 17.25 -20.39
C TYR A 841 -7.24 17.65 -19.86
N ASP A 842 -8.20 17.77 -20.76
CA ASP A 842 -9.60 18.03 -20.46
C ASP A 842 -10.33 16.70 -20.26
N ALA A 843 -10.49 16.30 -19.00
CA ALA A 843 -11.13 15.05 -18.61
C ALA A 843 -12.63 15.01 -18.96
N ASP A 844 -13.27 16.15 -19.23
CA ASP A 844 -14.71 16.21 -19.53
C ASP A 844 -15.00 15.86 -21.00
N ARG A 845 -14.03 16.03 -21.91
CA ARG A 845 -14.22 15.75 -23.34
C ARG A 845 -14.33 14.25 -23.66
N ASP A 846 -13.74 13.38 -22.85
CA ASP A 846 -13.80 11.92 -23.00
C ASP A 846 -14.93 11.27 -22.16
N ALA A 847 -15.57 12.02 -21.26
CA ALA A 847 -16.62 11.52 -20.38
C ALA A 847 -18.05 11.72 -20.92
N THR A 848 -18.26 12.62 -21.89
CA THR A 848 -19.59 12.87 -22.48
C THR A 848 -19.60 12.63 -23.99
N GLY A 849 -20.02 11.41 -24.37
CA GLY A 849 -20.69 11.03 -25.61
C GLY A 849 -20.28 11.68 -26.93
N GLN A 850 -19.59 10.92 -27.78
CA GLN A 850 -19.90 10.94 -29.21
C GLN A 850 -20.40 9.56 -29.65
N GLU A 851 -21.54 9.62 -30.33
CA GLU A 851 -22.25 8.54 -30.99
C GLU A 851 -21.31 7.68 -31.84
N MET A 852 -21.61 6.39 -31.90
CA MET A 852 -21.09 5.47 -32.91
C MET A 852 -21.24 6.11 -34.30
N ALA A 853 -20.13 6.58 -34.87
CA ALA A 853 -20.04 6.84 -36.29
C ALA A 853 -19.97 5.51 -37.04
N ASP A 854 -20.79 5.42 -38.06
CA ASP A 854 -21.22 4.23 -38.80
C ASP A 854 -20.07 3.43 -39.46
N PHE A 855 -20.20 2.11 -39.46
CA PHE A 855 -19.18 1.14 -39.90
C PHE A 855 -19.23 0.86 -41.42
N GLN A 856 -19.68 1.81 -42.26
CA GLN A 856 -19.93 1.56 -43.70
C GLN A 856 -19.43 2.58 -44.75
N GLU A 857 -18.71 3.65 -44.39
CA GLU A 857 -17.93 4.44 -45.37
C GLU A 857 -16.49 4.53 -44.84
N THR A 858 -15.48 3.86 -45.39
CA THR A 858 -14.76 4.37 -46.56
C THR A 858 -13.82 3.25 -47.05
N VAL A 859 -14.23 2.54 -48.09
CA VAL A 859 -13.33 1.74 -48.94
C VAL A 859 -13.15 2.53 -50.24
N MET A 860 -11.90 2.62 -50.70
CA MET A 860 -11.41 3.14 -51.99
C MET A 860 -10.85 4.58 -52.01
N GLU A 861 -9.51 4.65 -52.07
CA GLU A 861 -8.84 5.63 -52.93
C GLU A 861 -8.33 4.91 -54.20
N PRO A 862 -8.42 5.56 -55.37
CA PRO A 862 -7.34 5.54 -56.36
C PRO A 862 -6.83 6.96 -56.68
N PRO A 863 -5.64 7.09 -57.31
CA PRO A 863 -4.67 8.12 -56.92
C PRO A 863 -4.57 9.36 -57.85
N ALA A 864 -4.01 10.42 -57.26
CA ALA A 864 -3.10 11.46 -57.80
C ALA A 864 -3.55 12.48 -58.89
N VAL A 865 -3.55 13.76 -58.46
CA VAL A 865 -3.02 15.01 -59.09
C VAL A 865 -3.36 15.36 -60.56
N ARG A 866 -4.02 16.51 -60.78
CA ARG A 866 -3.52 17.74 -61.47
C ARG A 866 -4.66 18.72 -61.87
N GLY A 867 -4.43 20.02 -61.64
CA GLY A 867 -4.75 21.05 -62.64
C GLY A 867 -5.82 22.11 -62.31
N ALA A 868 -5.33 23.32 -61.97
CA ALA A 868 -5.71 24.64 -62.49
C ALA A 868 -7.14 25.23 -62.34
N ALA A 869 -7.15 26.42 -61.71
CA ALA A 869 -7.72 27.70 -62.17
C ALA A 869 -9.24 27.99 -62.10
N ALA A 870 -9.57 28.87 -61.14
CA ALA A 870 -10.31 30.15 -61.28
C ALA A 870 -11.85 30.14 -61.51
N PRO A 871 -12.57 31.26 -61.24
CA PRO A 871 -13.82 31.33 -60.44
C PRO A 871 -14.97 31.95 -61.29
N PRO A 872 -15.92 32.78 -60.76
CA PRO A 872 -16.73 32.82 -59.53
C PRO A 872 -18.24 32.66 -59.87
N ILE A 873 -19.18 32.93 -58.95
CA ILE A 873 -20.33 33.87 -59.12
C ILE A 873 -21.49 33.58 -58.12
N SER A 874 -21.77 34.64 -57.35
CA SER A 874 -23.02 35.16 -56.77
C SER A 874 -24.06 34.29 -56.07
N GLY A 875 -24.53 34.84 -54.94
CA GLY A 875 -25.96 35.11 -54.76
C GLY A 875 -26.53 34.64 -53.43
N ALA A 876 -26.41 35.47 -52.41
CA ALA A 876 -27.14 35.34 -51.15
C ALA A 876 -28.57 35.92 -51.28
N PRO A 877 -29.43 35.75 -50.26
CA PRO A 877 -29.37 36.72 -49.15
C PRO A 877 -28.94 36.15 -47.81
#